data_AF-A0A927N5I2-F1
#
_entry.id   AF-A0A927N5I2-F1
#
_cell.length_a   1.000
_cell.length_b   1.000
_cell.length_c   1.000
_cell.angle_alpha   90.00
_cell.angle_beta   90.00
_cell.angle_gamma   90.00
#
_symmetry.space_group_name_H-M   'P 1'
#
loop_
_entity.id
_entity.type
_entity.pdbx_description
1 polymer ?
#
loop_
_entity_poly.entity_id
_entity_poly.type
_entity_poly.pdbx_seq_one_letter_code
_entity_poly.pdbx_strand_id
1 'polypeptide(L)'
;MASTAIRVRLRSGALIVLGLALWLSTGVGFAPGTTARALAEPNPIAGTTPSASTASTAPTATTGPGALPDPRHNLGSSTSDSAASDSADAPRAKAAAAEVEPRLETYSTSRPVAPGVTMRSFDRYGPDAYTGTPNWLQSDSLTIDLTKGTTVDYLFPGRVAAGAPISEQANKVGAVAAVNGDFFDINNSNAPLGVGIQNGKLIQSPDSEPTWQKSATIVTTEGIGSIGSVLFQGTIALPDGGKASLAGVNKPTLAAGGIEAFTPLWGTYCRCRATTGAAKVAEVEVVDGKVTAVRAQAGEGEIPANGFVLVGREAGADTLAALTVGAPVNIDYSARTVDDKEIRTAINGRQLLVVNGVPQKASAGNNVPAAPRTAVGFSKDGRRMFLLTADGRQPAFSDGLGLDELATMMIELGAYNAVNLDGGGSTTIATRKPGKQTVQVDNRPSDGSERRDPNGLALFAPKGSGILKGLWVEPALDAARAAGSSTIAPARPDRVFPGLTRRLTATGYDETYGPAASTPRWRSTPEGTVDRSGVFHARTTGTATVSAYDRSVVGSATLQVLRPLTRLGATTQQVALTGSGARTTFGVLGYDSESYSAPIEPADLTLSYDHDLLDLTTTESGQFTATAKKAVGSTLLTIRIGDITTVLPITVGLEERVVADFEDASQWGYFGERATGAVASAEGRVGKGLALTYNFDESTATRTGGAVPTGTIQIPGQPRALRLWVNSAGDGEWASLQVYDATGTLLPAMRAGYLDEPGWHQLEFPVPAGTAYPLTLRRYYSAETRPDAQYKGNIVIDQLTALLPPSIDVPDQAPVTDPLIVRNGDVSGQPWKFAVMSDAQFVARDPDSDLVKNARRTLQEIRAAKPDFLIIDGDLVDEASPADFALAKRVLDEELQGTLPYYYVPGNHEVMGGSIDNFKAVFGSTSQVFDHKGTRFVTVDTSRLTIRGSDWTQLGTLRGELDKAAQDPAVGSVVLVQHVPPRDPTPSRASELSDRKEAATIETWLTDFQRSTGKGAAFVGGHVGTFHAGRVDGVPYFINGNSAKTPSTTPAEGGFTGWSLWGVDPVTAEESDAAHVDPVRDAPAWVQTEVRPHVDALAVEAPAQVRAGASATVKANLTQHGRTFPAAYPVSDRWSGSANLWIGEPGDRETSDIAAFDPATGTLTAYRAGTITLTVAVNGRTAEATVTLLPRAAG
;
A
#
# COMPACT_ATOMS: atom_id res chain seq x y z
N MET A 1 42.99 44.12 -11.63
CA MET A 1 41.97 45.19 -11.64
C MET A 1 40.91 44.73 -10.63
N ALA A 2 40.62 45.41 -9.51
CA ALA A 2 40.03 46.76 -9.40
C ALA A 2 38.70 46.84 -10.18
N SER A 3 37.57 47.32 -9.63
CA SER A 3 37.22 47.98 -8.36
C SER A 3 35.66 48.00 -8.27
N THR A 4 34.91 48.19 -7.17
CA THR A 4 35.14 48.47 -5.73
C THR A 4 33.86 48.05 -4.94
N ALA A 5 33.89 48.12 -3.60
CA ALA A 5 32.74 47.87 -2.69
C ALA A 5 31.59 48.91 -2.83
N ILE A 6 30.52 48.88 -2.02
CA ILE A 6 30.50 49.27 -0.59
C ILE A 6 29.42 48.48 0.20
N ARG A 7 29.75 48.13 1.45
CA ARG A 7 28.79 47.73 2.51
C ARG A 7 28.57 48.89 3.47
N VAL A 8 27.39 48.97 4.10
CA VAL A 8 27.23 49.62 5.42
C VAL A 8 26.53 48.67 6.39
N ARG A 9 26.96 48.68 7.66
CA ARG A 9 26.36 47.97 8.81
C ARG A 9 26.06 49.00 9.90
N LEU A 10 24.90 48.89 10.55
CA LEU A 10 24.61 49.26 11.95
C LEU A 10 23.51 48.28 12.41
N ARG A 11 23.61 47.39 13.42
CA ARG A 11 24.06 47.40 14.83
C ARG A 11 23.06 47.99 15.86
N SER A 12 22.41 47.05 16.56
CA SER A 12 22.30 46.95 18.04
C SER A 12 21.11 47.57 18.81
N GLY A 13 20.38 46.68 19.51
CA GLY A 13 19.59 46.93 20.74
C GLY A 13 18.11 47.33 20.56
N ALA A 14 17.25 47.32 21.59
CA ALA A 14 17.22 46.52 22.84
C ALA A 14 15.89 46.74 23.61
N LEU A 15 15.33 45.69 24.24
CA LEU A 15 14.34 45.66 25.35
C LEU A 15 12.95 46.38 25.25
N ILE A 16 11.90 45.55 25.39
CA ILE A 16 10.77 45.62 26.38
C ILE A 16 9.99 46.95 26.58
N VAL A 17 8.65 46.88 26.42
CA VAL A 17 7.63 47.28 27.44
C VAL A 17 6.23 46.73 27.05
N LEU A 18 5.32 46.58 28.04
CA LEU A 18 3.95 46.07 27.90
C LEU A 18 2.98 47.08 27.23
N GLY A 19 1.88 46.56 26.66
CA GLY A 19 0.67 47.34 26.34
C GLY A 19 -0.57 46.43 26.26
N LEU A 20 -1.62 46.71 27.05
CA LEU A 20 -2.79 45.84 27.19
C LEU A 20 -4.11 46.63 27.22
N ALA A 21 -4.96 46.42 26.20
CA ALA A 21 -6.41 46.68 26.15
C ALA A 21 -6.93 46.12 24.81
N LEU A 22 -7.89 45.19 24.75
CA LEU A 22 -9.35 45.37 24.90
C LEU A 22 -9.98 46.39 23.94
N TRP A 23 -10.89 45.91 23.08
CA TRP A 23 -12.27 46.39 23.04
C TRP A 23 -13.24 45.27 22.59
N LEU A 24 -14.47 45.33 23.07
CA LEU A 24 -15.63 44.47 22.83
C LEU A 24 -16.57 45.18 21.81
N SER A 25 -17.67 44.66 21.25
CA SER A 25 -18.18 43.30 20.97
C SER A 25 -19.53 43.42 20.24
N THR A 26 -19.82 42.58 19.23
CA THR A 26 -21.20 42.20 18.83
C THR A 26 -21.16 40.93 17.96
N GLY A 27 -22.14 40.00 18.03
CA GLY A 27 -23.21 39.97 19.03
C GLY A 27 -24.46 39.11 18.81
N VAL A 28 -24.52 38.18 17.84
CA VAL A 28 -25.66 37.22 17.69
C VAL A 28 -25.14 35.89 17.12
N GLY A 29 -25.51 34.69 17.58
CA GLY A 29 -26.20 34.33 18.83
C GLY A 29 -27.42 33.42 18.66
N PHE A 30 -27.23 32.11 18.53
CA PHE A 30 -28.27 31.09 18.80
C PHE A 30 -27.67 29.77 19.29
N ALA A 31 -28.30 29.18 20.30
CA ALA A 31 -27.99 27.88 20.92
C ALA A 31 -29.26 27.38 21.67
N PRO A 32 -29.25 26.24 22.39
CA PRO A 32 -29.65 24.95 21.82
C PRO A 32 -30.92 24.36 22.48
N GLY A 33 -31.47 23.29 21.90
CA GLY A 33 -32.64 22.58 22.43
C GLY A 33 -32.47 21.06 22.41
N THR A 34 -32.56 20.43 23.58
CA THR A 34 -32.37 18.98 23.78
C THR A 34 -33.68 18.23 23.99
N THR A 35 -33.78 17.00 23.46
CA THR A 35 -34.50 15.89 24.12
C THR A 35 -33.89 14.56 23.70
N ALA A 36 -33.75 13.63 24.65
CA ALA A 36 -33.30 12.27 24.40
C ALA A 36 -34.39 11.25 24.76
N ARG A 37 -34.40 10.10 24.09
CA ARG A 37 -35.00 8.86 24.59
C ARG A 37 -34.22 7.67 24.02
N ALA A 38 -34.26 6.55 24.72
CA ALA A 38 -33.36 5.42 24.52
C ALA A 38 -34.08 4.08 24.72
N LEU A 39 -33.35 2.98 24.45
CA LEU A 39 -33.73 1.56 24.60
C LEU A 39 -34.73 1.09 23.51
N ALA A 40 -34.71 -0.18 23.05
CA ALA A 40 -33.90 -1.34 23.45
C ALA A 40 -33.65 -2.29 22.25
N GLU A 41 -32.77 -3.28 22.40
CA GLU A 41 -32.91 -4.56 21.67
C GLU A 41 -34.20 -5.27 22.11
N PRO A 42 -34.77 -6.19 21.28
CA PRO A 42 -34.47 -7.59 21.58
C PRO A 42 -34.38 -8.53 20.36
N ASN A 43 -33.52 -9.53 20.51
CA ASN A 43 -33.70 -10.90 20.01
C ASN A 43 -34.13 -11.78 21.23
N PRO A 44 -34.63 -13.05 21.11
CA PRO A 44 -34.70 -13.89 19.91
C PRO A 44 -35.98 -14.77 19.77
N ILE A 45 -36.00 -15.61 18.72
CA ILE A 45 -36.66 -16.94 18.57
C ILE A 45 -38.16 -17.07 18.93
N ALA A 46 -38.97 -17.36 17.89
CA ALA A 46 -39.85 -18.54 17.83
C ALA A 46 -40.30 -18.75 16.36
N GLY A 47 -40.51 -20.00 15.92
CA GLY A 47 -40.98 -20.30 14.57
C GLY A 47 -41.85 -21.55 14.48
N THR A 48 -42.82 -21.55 13.57
CA THR A 48 -43.68 -22.71 13.26
C THR A 48 -44.11 -22.71 11.78
N THR A 49 -43.41 -23.48 10.95
CA THR A 49 -44.06 -24.15 9.81
C THR A 49 -44.97 -25.28 10.33
N PRO A 50 -45.99 -25.73 9.58
CA PRO A 50 -45.79 -27.06 8.97
C PRO A 50 -46.55 -27.36 7.65
N SER A 51 -45.89 -28.16 6.79
CA SER A 51 -46.48 -29.32 6.08
C SER A 51 -47.49 -29.16 4.92
N ALA A 52 -47.62 -30.10 3.96
CA ALA A 52 -46.73 -31.20 3.51
C ALA A 52 -47.33 -31.93 2.26
N SER A 53 -46.64 -33.01 1.83
CA SER A 53 -47.06 -34.11 0.93
C SER A 53 -46.83 -33.86 -0.58
N THR A 54 -46.38 -34.81 -1.41
CA THR A 54 -46.10 -36.28 -1.32
C THR A 54 -44.83 -36.64 -2.14
N ALA A 55 -44.19 -37.84 -2.13
CA ALA A 55 -44.00 -38.93 -1.15
C ALA A 55 -42.98 -39.99 -1.70
N SER A 56 -42.69 -41.05 -0.91
CA SER A 56 -41.97 -42.31 -1.23
C SER A 56 -40.42 -42.31 -1.27
N THR A 57 -39.69 -43.29 -0.68
CA THR A 57 -40.07 -44.38 0.26
C THR A 57 -38.88 -44.79 1.17
N ALA A 58 -39.16 -45.42 2.33
CA ALA A 58 -38.18 -45.85 3.36
C ALA A 58 -37.93 -47.40 3.32
N PRO A 59 -37.72 -48.20 4.40
CA PRO A 59 -37.71 -48.04 5.88
C PRO A 59 -36.28 -48.21 6.50
N THR A 60 -35.94 -48.37 7.80
CA THR A 60 -36.57 -48.50 9.16
C THR A 60 -35.52 -47.96 10.21
N ALA A 61 -35.52 -48.07 11.57
CA ALA A 61 -36.38 -48.66 12.61
C ALA A 61 -36.13 -48.05 14.03
N THR A 62 -37.22 -47.67 14.72
CA THR A 62 -37.68 -48.01 16.10
C THR A 62 -36.70 -48.40 17.25
N THR A 63 -36.91 -48.06 18.56
CA THR A 63 -37.97 -47.32 19.33
C THR A 63 -37.61 -47.19 20.83
N GLY A 64 -38.19 -46.23 21.59
CA GLY A 64 -38.34 -46.31 23.08
C GLY A 64 -38.51 -44.97 23.84
N PRO A 65 -39.59 -44.68 24.62
CA PRO A 65 -39.90 -43.29 25.07
C PRO A 65 -40.33 -43.02 26.56
N GLY A 66 -40.33 -41.73 26.96
CA GLY A 66 -41.12 -41.12 28.08
C GLY A 66 -40.35 -40.83 29.40
N ALA A 67 -40.68 -39.82 30.23
CA ALA A 67 -41.69 -38.72 30.18
C ALA A 67 -41.31 -37.51 31.10
N LEU A 68 -42.15 -36.46 31.17
CA LEU A 68 -42.00 -35.15 31.89
C LEU A 68 -43.16 -34.92 32.92
N PRO A 69 -43.26 -33.84 33.75
CA PRO A 69 -42.48 -32.58 33.93
C PRO A 69 -41.83 -32.48 35.36
N ASP A 70 -41.77 -31.43 36.23
CA ASP A 70 -42.42 -30.10 36.45
C ASP A 70 -41.52 -29.17 37.36
N PRO A 71 -41.74 -27.83 37.55
CA PRO A 71 -40.63 -26.88 37.80
C PRO A 71 -40.57 -26.12 39.15
N ARG A 72 -39.37 -25.56 39.47
CA ARG A 72 -39.12 -24.17 39.98
C ARG A 72 -37.63 -23.89 40.37
N HIS A 73 -37.31 -22.58 40.47
CA HIS A 73 -36.14 -21.93 41.11
C HIS A 73 -34.72 -21.99 40.51
N ASN A 74 -34.29 -20.83 39.99
CA ASN A 74 -33.05 -20.08 40.26
C ASN A 74 -31.75 -20.78 40.71
N LEU A 75 -30.72 -20.63 39.86
CA LEU A 75 -29.45 -19.91 40.13
C LEU A 75 -28.78 -20.04 41.52
N GLY A 76 -27.72 -20.86 41.55
CA GLY A 76 -26.43 -20.64 42.24
C GLY A 76 -25.32 -21.03 41.25
N SER A 77 -24.11 -20.45 41.19
CA SER A 77 -23.10 -20.31 42.25
C SER A 77 -22.89 -21.61 43.04
N SER A 78 -21.65 -22.09 43.28
CA SER A 78 -20.37 -21.38 43.38
C SER A 78 -19.18 -22.36 43.25
N THR A 79 -17.94 -21.86 43.49
CA THR A 79 -16.75 -22.60 44.03
C THR A 79 -16.30 -23.89 43.32
N SER A 80 -15.12 -24.00 42.71
CA SER A 80 -13.76 -23.89 43.27
C SER A 80 -13.50 -24.78 44.50
N ASP A 81 -12.67 -25.82 44.40
CA ASP A 81 -11.88 -26.27 45.56
C ASP A 81 -10.60 -27.07 45.25
N SER A 82 -9.83 -27.31 46.31
CA SER A 82 -8.43 -27.72 46.46
C SER A 82 -7.92 -29.06 45.87
N ALA A 83 -6.75 -28.96 45.23
CA ALA A 83 -5.48 -29.69 45.44
C ALA A 83 -5.37 -31.20 45.84
N ALA A 84 -4.44 -31.89 45.14
CA ALA A 84 -3.60 -33.06 45.52
C ALA A 84 -4.30 -34.41 45.88
N SER A 85 -4.00 -35.57 45.28
CA SER A 85 -2.68 -36.25 45.21
C SER A 85 -2.66 -37.49 44.26
N ASP A 86 -1.45 -38.03 44.00
CA ASP A 86 -1.06 -39.40 43.61
C ASP A 86 -1.63 -40.15 42.36
N SER A 87 -0.71 -40.32 41.39
CA SER A 87 -0.44 -41.50 40.53
C SER A 87 -1.57 -42.35 39.89
N ALA A 88 -1.60 -42.31 38.55
CA ALA A 88 -1.69 -43.51 37.70
C ALA A 88 -1.10 -43.22 36.30
N ASP A 89 -0.57 -44.23 35.60
CA ASP A 89 -0.07 -44.07 34.22
C ASP A 89 -1.20 -43.91 33.21
N ALA A 90 -1.07 -42.92 32.33
CA ALA A 90 -1.84 -42.80 31.09
C ALA A 90 -0.94 -42.18 30.00
N PRO A 91 -0.93 -42.69 28.76
CA PRO A 91 0.02 -42.26 27.75
C PRO A 91 -0.20 -40.80 27.36
N ARG A 92 0.88 -40.01 27.35
CA ARG A 92 0.89 -38.65 26.80
C ARG A 92 0.58 -38.69 25.30
N ALA A 93 -0.70 -38.53 24.94
CA ALA A 93 -1.07 -38.04 23.63
C ALA A 93 -0.47 -36.64 23.47
N LYS A 94 0.65 -36.54 22.73
CA LYS A 94 1.07 -35.26 22.16
C LYS A 94 -0.02 -34.83 21.19
N ALA A 95 -0.95 -34.00 21.64
CA ALA A 95 -1.65 -33.11 20.74
C ALA A 95 -0.59 -32.20 20.12
N ALA A 96 -0.14 -32.53 18.92
CA ALA A 96 0.64 -31.61 18.12
C ALA A 96 -0.28 -30.40 17.84
N ALA A 97 0.10 -29.23 18.35
CA ALA A 97 -0.33 -28.02 17.68
C ALA A 97 0.20 -28.14 16.25
N ALA A 98 -0.66 -27.96 15.26
CA ALA A 98 -0.18 -27.76 13.90
C ALA A 98 0.74 -26.53 13.94
N GLU A 99 2.00 -26.70 13.56
CA GLU A 99 2.92 -25.58 13.43
C GLU A 99 2.36 -24.71 12.29
N VAL A 100 1.91 -23.51 12.64
CA VAL A 100 1.52 -22.51 11.64
C VAL A 100 2.79 -22.21 10.86
N GLU A 101 2.77 -22.41 9.54
CA GLU A 101 3.96 -22.19 8.72
C GLU A 101 4.46 -20.76 8.92
N PRO A 102 5.75 -20.55 9.25
CA PRO A 102 6.25 -19.25 9.63
C PRO A 102 6.16 -18.30 8.44
N ARG A 103 5.53 -17.13 8.65
CA ARG A 103 5.46 -16.08 7.64
C ARG A 103 6.85 -15.76 7.08
N LEU A 104 6.95 -15.70 5.76
CA LEU A 104 8.14 -15.30 5.04
C LEU A 104 8.47 -13.83 5.35
N GLU A 105 9.65 -13.56 5.90
CA GLU A 105 10.11 -12.18 6.06
C GLU A 105 10.60 -11.65 4.70
N THR A 106 9.94 -10.62 4.19
CA THR A 106 10.22 -10.03 2.87
C THR A 106 11.24 -8.90 2.92
N TYR A 107 11.30 -8.20 4.05
CA TYR A 107 12.19 -7.06 4.30
C TYR A 107 12.42 -6.85 5.80
N SER A 108 13.63 -6.46 6.22
CA SER A 108 13.85 -5.91 7.55
C SER A 108 15.05 -4.95 7.65
N THR A 109 15.01 -4.08 8.66
CA THR A 109 16.08 -3.13 9.02
C THR A 109 16.24 -3.06 10.54
N SER A 110 17.38 -2.55 11.01
CA SER A 110 17.58 -2.29 12.45
C SER A 110 18.52 -1.11 12.72
N ARG A 111 18.37 -0.48 13.90
CA ARG A 111 19.24 0.62 14.37
C ARG A 111 19.32 0.68 15.90
N PRO A 112 20.45 1.14 16.47
CA PRO A 112 20.53 1.43 17.91
C PRO A 112 19.69 2.67 18.26
N VAL A 113 19.19 2.70 19.50
CA VAL A 113 18.45 3.85 20.08
C VAL A 113 19.15 4.36 21.36
N ALA A 114 19.66 3.44 22.18
CA ALA A 114 20.31 3.69 23.47
C ALA A 114 21.21 2.48 23.85
N PRO A 115 22.01 2.54 24.92
CA PRO A 115 22.79 1.39 25.40
C PRO A 115 21.87 0.20 25.71
N GLY A 116 22.12 -0.92 25.03
CA GLY A 116 21.29 -2.12 25.14
C GLY A 116 19.93 -2.05 24.45
N VAL A 117 19.62 -0.99 23.69
CA VAL A 117 18.33 -0.85 22.97
C VAL A 117 18.54 -0.84 21.46
N THR A 118 17.98 -1.85 20.80
CA THR A 118 17.93 -1.97 19.34
C THR A 118 16.48 -1.92 18.86
N MET A 119 16.21 -1.05 17.90
CA MET A 119 14.96 -0.98 17.14
C MET A 119 15.09 -1.84 15.87
N ARG A 120 14.04 -2.58 15.51
CA ARG A 120 13.94 -3.39 14.28
C ARG A 120 12.58 -3.18 13.63
N SER A 121 12.58 -2.88 12.34
CA SER A 121 11.36 -2.75 11.52
C SER A 121 11.37 -3.84 10.45
N PHE A 122 10.27 -4.57 10.25
CA PHE A 122 10.21 -5.73 9.37
C PHE A 122 8.83 -5.97 8.76
N ASP A 123 8.82 -6.60 7.58
CA ASP A 123 7.62 -6.97 6.83
C ASP A 123 7.56 -8.49 6.64
N ARG A 124 6.35 -9.06 6.75
CA ARG A 124 6.09 -10.49 6.71
C ARG A 124 4.87 -10.84 5.87
N TYR A 125 4.97 -11.92 5.10
CA TYR A 125 3.95 -12.44 4.19
C TYR A 125 3.62 -13.91 4.52
N GLY A 126 2.34 -14.24 4.65
CA GLY A 126 1.89 -15.60 4.93
C GLY A 126 0.52 -15.66 5.61
N PRO A 127 0.00 -16.85 5.94
CA PRO A 127 -1.30 -17.05 6.57
C PRO A 127 -1.39 -16.37 7.94
N ASP A 128 -2.49 -15.66 8.20
CA ASP A 128 -2.84 -15.25 9.56
C ASP A 128 -3.31 -16.46 10.39
N ALA A 129 -2.94 -16.49 11.68
CA ALA A 129 -3.15 -17.66 12.53
C ALA A 129 -4.61 -17.86 13.01
N TYR A 130 -5.55 -17.02 12.55
CA TYR A 130 -6.97 -17.09 12.89
C TYR A 130 -7.85 -17.52 11.71
N THR A 131 -7.68 -16.93 10.52
CA THR A 131 -8.44 -17.31 9.32
C THR A 131 -7.72 -18.30 8.41
N GLY A 132 -6.38 -18.38 8.50
CA GLY A 132 -5.54 -19.10 7.53
C GLY A 132 -5.39 -18.40 6.17
N THR A 133 -6.02 -17.24 5.98
CA THR A 133 -5.87 -16.43 4.76
C THR A 133 -4.49 -15.79 4.73
N PRO A 134 -3.73 -15.87 3.63
CA PRO A 134 -2.46 -15.17 3.52
C PRO A 134 -2.65 -13.65 3.52
N ASN A 135 -1.79 -12.93 4.23
CA ASN A 135 -1.76 -11.47 4.22
C ASN A 135 -0.39 -10.89 4.58
N TRP A 136 -0.33 -9.56 4.54
CA TRP A 136 0.82 -8.75 4.88
C TRP A 136 0.79 -8.30 6.33
N LEU A 137 1.97 -8.26 6.93
CA LEU A 137 2.21 -7.85 8.31
C LEU A 137 3.46 -6.96 8.38
N GLN A 138 3.24 -5.66 8.51
CA GLN A 138 4.27 -4.71 8.94
C GLN A 138 4.38 -4.77 10.47
N SER A 139 5.60 -4.85 11.01
CA SER A 139 5.84 -4.89 12.45
C SER A 139 7.16 -4.23 12.84
N ASP A 140 7.18 -3.73 14.08
CA ASP A 140 8.27 -2.98 14.67
C ASP A 140 8.53 -3.50 16.09
N SER A 141 9.80 -3.67 16.47
CA SER A 141 10.16 -4.16 17.79
C SER A 141 11.37 -3.47 18.41
N LEU A 142 11.33 -3.31 19.73
CA LEU A 142 12.48 -2.93 20.54
C LEU A 142 12.92 -4.13 21.37
N THR A 143 14.20 -4.47 21.28
CA THR A 143 14.88 -5.36 22.23
C THR A 143 15.71 -4.51 23.19
N ILE A 144 15.46 -4.67 24.49
CA ILE A 144 16.09 -3.89 25.57
C ILE A 144 16.84 -4.84 26.51
N ASP A 145 18.13 -4.59 26.72
CA ASP A 145 18.92 -5.16 27.82
C ASP A 145 18.95 -4.17 29.00
N LEU A 146 18.15 -4.45 30.04
CA LEU A 146 17.98 -3.61 31.23
C LEU A 146 19.29 -3.52 32.05
N THR A 147 20.26 -4.43 31.83
CA THR A 147 21.58 -4.36 32.49
C THR A 147 22.48 -3.25 31.96
N LYS A 148 22.10 -2.57 30.86
CA LYS A 148 22.91 -1.51 30.22
C LYS A 148 22.57 -0.09 30.69
N GLY A 149 21.80 0.04 31.76
CA GLY A 149 21.48 1.34 32.38
C GLY A 149 20.34 2.12 31.70
N THR A 150 19.71 1.55 30.67
CA THR A 150 18.43 2.06 30.16
C THR A 150 17.33 1.72 31.17
N THR A 151 16.57 2.71 31.61
CA THR A 151 15.45 2.55 32.56
C THR A 151 14.10 2.71 31.87
N VAL A 152 13.11 1.97 32.34
CA VAL A 152 11.70 2.10 31.94
C VAL A 152 10.95 2.98 32.93
N ASP A 153 10.02 3.83 32.47
CA ASP A 153 9.04 4.51 33.34
C ASP A 153 7.67 4.68 32.68
N TYR A 154 6.66 4.97 33.50
CA TYR A 154 5.28 5.19 33.07
C TYR A 154 5.15 6.59 32.44
N LEU A 155 4.58 6.64 31.24
CA LEU A 155 4.35 7.86 30.47
C LEU A 155 2.87 8.26 30.58
N PHE A 156 2.58 9.54 30.82
CA PHE A 156 1.22 10.12 30.77
C PHE A 156 1.31 11.64 30.57
N PRO A 157 0.27 12.36 30.11
CA PRO A 157 0.39 13.78 29.76
C PRO A 157 0.49 14.71 30.98
N GLY A 158 0.32 14.20 32.21
CA GLY A 158 0.35 14.95 33.47
C GLY A 158 -1.02 15.10 34.16
N ARG A 159 -2.10 14.65 33.49
CA ARG A 159 -3.43 14.39 34.06
C ARG A 159 -3.88 12.99 33.61
N VAL A 160 -4.63 12.28 34.44
CA VAL A 160 -5.11 10.90 34.21
C VAL A 160 -6.28 10.89 33.24
N ALA A 161 -7.24 11.80 33.40
CA ALA A 161 -8.39 11.96 32.49
C ALA A 161 -8.06 12.88 31.30
N ALA A 162 -6.93 12.64 30.64
CA ALA A 162 -6.46 13.40 29.48
C ALA A 162 -5.62 12.52 28.55
N GLY A 163 -5.57 12.85 27.27
CA GLY A 163 -4.83 12.08 26.26
C GLY A 163 -4.09 12.93 25.23
N ALA A 164 -2.93 12.46 24.78
CA ALA A 164 -2.03 13.14 23.84
C ALA A 164 -1.23 12.11 23.01
N PRO A 165 -0.73 12.45 21.81
CA PRO A 165 0.16 11.57 21.03
C PRO A 165 1.34 11.06 21.86
N ILE A 166 1.70 9.78 21.70
CA ILE A 166 2.80 9.16 22.43
C ILE A 166 4.13 9.86 22.11
N SER A 167 4.31 10.33 20.87
CA SER A 167 5.47 11.12 20.48
C SER A 167 5.57 12.47 21.23
N GLU A 168 4.46 13.21 21.39
CA GLU A 168 4.42 14.45 22.18
C GLU A 168 4.77 14.17 23.65
N GLN A 169 4.18 13.14 24.24
CA GLN A 169 4.42 12.77 25.63
C GLN A 169 5.88 12.37 25.85
N ALA A 170 6.44 11.51 25.00
CA ALA A 170 7.83 11.07 25.07
C ALA A 170 8.82 12.24 24.95
N ASN A 171 8.58 13.15 23.99
CA ASN A 171 9.38 14.35 23.79
C ASN A 171 9.30 15.31 24.99
N LYS A 172 8.11 15.46 25.61
CA LYS A 172 7.89 16.30 26.80
C LYS A 172 8.72 15.87 28.03
N VAL A 173 9.05 14.58 28.14
CA VAL A 173 9.85 14.02 29.25
C VAL A 173 11.30 13.67 28.87
N GLY A 174 11.69 13.83 27.60
CA GLY A 174 13.04 13.51 27.12
C GLY A 174 13.31 12.00 27.00
N ALA A 175 12.27 11.19 26.77
CA ALA A 175 12.41 9.76 26.52
C ALA A 175 13.15 9.47 25.20
N VAL A 176 13.83 8.32 25.12
CA VAL A 176 14.58 7.89 23.93
C VAL A 176 13.79 6.94 23.04
N ALA A 177 12.77 6.29 23.61
CA ALA A 177 11.70 5.62 22.90
C ALA A 177 10.45 5.56 23.78
N ALA A 178 9.28 5.35 23.16
CA ALA A 178 8.04 5.04 23.86
C ALA A 178 7.11 4.18 23.00
N VAL A 179 6.19 3.50 23.68
CA VAL A 179 5.00 2.86 23.08
C VAL A 179 3.73 3.26 23.82
N ASN A 180 2.57 3.11 23.17
CA ASN A 180 1.28 3.25 23.84
C ASN A 180 1.07 2.20 24.95
N GLY A 181 0.14 2.49 25.85
CA GLY A 181 0.01 1.80 27.12
C GLY A 181 -1.28 1.00 27.30
N ASP A 182 -1.94 1.28 28.41
CA ASP A 182 -3.08 0.53 28.92
C ASP A 182 -4.37 0.83 28.15
N PHE A 183 -5.34 -0.07 28.26
CA PHE A 183 -6.71 0.17 27.83
C PHE A 183 -7.32 1.32 28.66
N PHE A 184 -8.22 2.09 28.06
CA PHE A 184 -8.77 3.28 28.70
C PHE A 184 -10.27 3.47 28.45
N ASP A 185 -10.88 4.36 29.23
CA ASP A 185 -12.28 4.80 29.14
C ASP A 185 -12.50 5.72 27.92
N ILE A 186 -12.27 5.13 26.74
CA ILE A 186 -12.31 5.78 25.42
C ILE A 186 -13.69 6.37 25.12
N ASN A 187 -13.70 7.53 24.46
CA ASN A 187 -14.90 8.35 24.20
C ASN A 187 -15.63 8.83 25.48
N ASN A 188 -15.00 8.76 26.65
CA ASN A 188 -15.54 9.29 27.90
C ASN A 188 -14.44 10.02 28.70
N SER A 189 -14.05 9.55 29.90
CA SER A 189 -13.03 10.23 30.70
C SER A 189 -11.61 10.16 30.14
N ASN A 190 -11.37 9.29 29.15
CA ASN A 190 -10.06 8.97 28.61
C ASN A 190 -9.08 8.38 29.66
N ALA A 191 -9.53 8.09 30.89
CA ALA A 191 -8.66 7.57 31.95
C ALA A 191 -8.31 6.09 31.71
N PRO A 192 -7.07 5.63 32.01
CA PRO A 192 -6.70 4.23 31.91
C PRO A 192 -7.52 3.33 32.85
N LEU A 193 -7.65 2.05 32.52
CA LEU A 193 -8.49 1.10 33.25
C LEU A 193 -7.72 0.33 34.34
N GLY A 194 -6.41 0.11 34.21
CA GLY A 194 -5.58 -0.62 35.16
C GLY A 194 -4.60 0.27 35.95
N VAL A 195 -3.49 -0.31 36.42
CA VAL A 195 -2.54 0.37 37.32
C VAL A 195 -1.63 1.36 36.58
N GLY A 196 -1.29 2.46 37.25
CA GLY A 196 -0.23 3.37 36.83
C GLY A 196 0.70 3.71 37.99
N ILE A 197 1.97 3.28 37.92
CA ILE A 197 3.03 3.66 38.86
C ILE A 197 4.19 4.27 38.07
N GLN A 198 4.56 5.50 38.43
CA GLN A 198 5.66 6.27 37.81
C GLN A 198 6.73 6.55 38.88
N ASN A 199 7.98 6.13 38.63
CA ASN A 199 9.13 6.29 39.54
C ASN A 199 8.78 6.02 41.03
N GLY A 200 8.12 4.89 41.30
CA GLY A 200 7.69 4.45 42.63
C GLY A 200 6.41 5.10 43.17
N LYS A 201 5.90 6.16 42.54
CA LYS A 201 4.66 6.84 42.95
C LYS A 201 3.44 6.23 42.24
N LEU A 202 2.43 5.85 43.01
CA LEU A 202 1.12 5.50 42.47
C LEU A 202 0.46 6.74 41.84
N ILE A 203 0.25 6.69 40.53
CA ILE A 203 -0.51 7.66 39.74
C ILE A 203 -1.98 7.24 39.69
N GLN A 204 -2.24 5.94 39.60
CA GLN A 204 -3.57 5.35 39.51
C GLN A 204 -3.55 3.93 40.09
N SER A 205 -4.57 3.56 40.88
CA SER A 205 -4.65 2.22 41.48
C SER A 205 -4.82 1.12 40.40
N PRO A 206 -4.53 -0.16 40.70
CA PRO A 206 -5.13 -1.27 39.95
C PRO A 206 -6.66 -1.24 40.03
N ASP A 207 -7.32 -2.04 39.19
CA ASP A 207 -8.77 -2.24 39.23
C ASP A 207 -9.16 -3.47 40.09
N SER A 208 -10.40 -3.50 40.57
CA SER A 208 -10.97 -4.61 41.33
C SER A 208 -11.34 -5.83 40.47
N GLU A 209 -11.49 -5.69 39.16
CA GLU A 209 -11.85 -6.78 38.25
C GLU A 209 -10.68 -7.78 38.05
N PRO A 210 -10.90 -9.10 38.24
CA PRO A 210 -9.83 -10.12 38.15
C PRO A 210 -9.08 -10.19 36.82
N THR A 211 -9.61 -9.58 35.75
CA THR A 211 -9.00 -9.55 34.41
C THR A 211 -7.83 -8.57 34.29
N TRP A 212 -7.82 -7.48 35.07
CA TRP A 212 -6.71 -6.52 35.13
C TRP A 212 -5.67 -6.90 36.19
N GLN A 213 -6.08 -7.62 37.24
CA GLN A 213 -5.24 -7.90 38.41
C GLN A 213 -4.05 -8.82 38.16
N LYS A 214 -3.90 -9.43 36.98
CA LYS A 214 -2.82 -10.40 36.66
C LYS A 214 -1.98 -10.02 35.44
N SER A 215 -2.28 -8.87 34.83
CA SER A 215 -1.78 -8.43 33.53
C SER A 215 -0.95 -7.15 33.62
N ALA A 216 -0.49 -6.78 34.81
CA ALA A 216 0.39 -5.64 35.00
C ALA A 216 1.82 -5.98 34.53
N THR A 217 2.36 -5.12 33.68
CA THR A 217 3.78 -5.05 33.32
C THR A 217 4.49 -4.29 34.42
N ILE A 218 5.41 -4.96 35.12
CA ILE A 218 6.07 -4.46 36.33
C ILE A 218 7.57 -4.38 36.08
N VAL A 219 8.20 -3.28 36.50
CA VAL A 219 9.66 -3.18 36.65
C VAL A 219 9.97 -2.77 38.08
N THR A 220 10.79 -3.57 38.77
CA THR A 220 11.17 -3.33 40.16
C THR A 220 12.23 -2.23 40.28
N THR A 221 12.48 -1.74 41.51
CA THR A 221 13.60 -0.84 41.80
C THR A 221 14.98 -1.47 41.51
N GLU A 222 15.06 -2.80 41.46
CA GLU A 222 16.23 -3.59 41.06
C GLU A 222 16.48 -3.62 39.53
N GLY A 223 15.55 -3.09 38.72
CA GLY A 223 15.62 -3.16 37.25
C GLY A 223 15.24 -4.52 36.67
N ILE A 224 14.56 -5.38 37.44
CA ILE A 224 14.04 -6.68 36.98
C ILE A 224 12.59 -6.49 36.52
N GLY A 225 12.29 -6.94 35.30
CA GLY A 225 10.96 -6.89 34.72
C GLY A 225 10.16 -8.19 34.87
N SER A 226 8.84 -8.08 35.06
CA SER A 226 7.91 -9.21 35.12
C SER A 226 6.51 -8.83 34.64
N ILE A 227 5.68 -9.84 34.35
CA ILE A 227 4.24 -9.69 34.16
C ILE A 227 3.54 -10.35 35.35
N GLY A 228 2.56 -9.69 35.96
CA GLY A 228 1.83 -10.26 37.09
C GLY A 228 0.86 -9.30 37.78
N SER A 229 0.82 -9.40 39.11
CA SER A 229 -0.18 -8.73 39.96
C SER A 229 0.42 -7.59 40.78
N VAL A 230 -0.27 -6.45 40.76
CA VAL A 230 -0.06 -5.34 41.70
C VAL A 230 -1.22 -5.31 42.69
N LEU A 231 -0.90 -5.46 43.97
CA LEU A 231 -1.84 -5.35 45.08
C LEU A 231 -1.98 -3.88 45.48
N PHE A 232 -3.18 -3.46 45.86
CA PHE A 232 -3.46 -2.13 46.41
C PHE A 232 -4.05 -2.24 47.81
N GLN A 233 -3.63 -1.35 48.68
CA GLN A 233 -4.11 -1.25 50.06
C GLN A 233 -4.28 0.23 50.41
N GLY A 234 -5.50 0.66 50.69
CA GLY A 234 -5.82 2.04 51.04
C GLY A 234 -6.78 2.15 52.23
N THR A 235 -6.61 3.17 53.06
CA THR A 235 -7.47 3.47 54.20
C THR A 235 -7.76 4.96 54.32
N ILE A 236 -8.91 5.29 54.91
CA ILE A 236 -9.36 6.64 55.21
C ILE A 236 -9.48 6.77 56.72
N ALA A 237 -8.74 7.70 57.33
CA ALA A 237 -8.86 8.02 58.75
C ALA A 237 -10.05 8.98 58.96
N LEU A 238 -10.99 8.58 59.82
CA LEU A 238 -12.22 9.33 60.10
C LEU A 238 -12.10 10.18 61.38
N PRO A 239 -12.93 11.24 61.55
CA PRO A 239 -12.83 12.18 62.68
C PRO A 239 -13.05 11.57 64.07
N ASP A 240 -13.71 10.42 64.14
CA ASP A 240 -14.01 9.66 65.37
C ASP A 240 -12.87 8.69 65.78
N GLY A 241 -11.79 8.63 64.99
CA GLY A 241 -10.71 7.64 65.13
C GLY A 241 -10.97 6.32 64.42
N GLY A 242 -12.11 6.17 63.74
CA GLY A 242 -12.43 5.05 62.88
C GLY A 242 -11.59 5.02 61.61
N LYS A 243 -11.65 3.88 60.89
CA LYS A 243 -11.05 3.73 59.57
C LYS A 243 -12.07 3.16 58.58
N ALA A 244 -12.23 3.82 57.44
CA ALA A 244 -12.91 3.26 56.28
C ALA A 244 -11.89 2.70 55.27
N SER A 245 -12.35 1.78 54.42
CA SER A 245 -11.55 1.28 53.29
C SER A 245 -11.52 2.31 52.16
N LEU A 246 -10.36 2.53 51.55
CA LEU A 246 -10.24 3.25 50.29
C LEU A 246 -10.11 2.22 49.16
N ALA A 247 -11.05 2.20 48.23
CA ALA A 247 -11.14 1.18 47.18
C ALA A 247 -10.22 1.44 45.97
N GLY A 248 -9.88 2.71 45.71
CA GLY A 248 -9.04 3.08 44.57
C GLY A 248 -8.59 4.54 44.59
N VAL A 249 -7.80 4.91 43.58
CA VAL A 249 -7.27 6.28 43.37
C VAL A 249 -7.27 6.62 41.87
N ASN A 250 -7.89 7.73 41.49
CA ASN A 250 -7.98 8.29 40.14
C ASN A 250 -8.58 7.32 39.07
N LYS A 251 -9.70 6.65 39.35
CA LYS A 251 -10.37 5.69 38.45
C LYS A 251 -11.58 6.29 37.72
N PRO A 252 -11.92 5.76 36.52
CA PRO A 252 -13.21 6.00 35.89
C PRO A 252 -14.33 5.08 36.43
N THR A 253 -14.01 4.18 37.37
CA THR A 253 -14.84 3.04 37.79
C THR A 253 -14.77 2.81 39.30
N LEU A 254 -15.91 2.90 40.00
CA LEU A 254 -16.00 2.59 41.44
C LEU A 254 -17.00 1.45 41.71
N ALA A 255 -16.51 0.41 42.40
CA ALA A 255 -17.28 -0.75 42.83
C ALA A 255 -18.37 -0.40 43.86
N ALA A 256 -19.46 -1.17 43.87
CA ALA A 256 -20.63 -0.93 44.71
C ALA A 256 -20.27 -0.83 46.21
N GLY A 257 -20.84 0.14 46.90
CA GLY A 257 -20.53 0.46 48.30
C GLY A 257 -19.14 1.09 48.55
N GLY A 258 -18.32 1.27 47.52
CA GLY A 258 -16.94 1.76 47.65
C GLY A 258 -16.79 3.26 47.88
N ILE A 259 -15.57 3.65 48.28
CA ILE A 259 -15.08 5.04 48.33
C ILE A 259 -13.76 5.12 47.57
N GLU A 260 -13.57 6.15 46.78
CA GLU A 260 -12.39 6.42 45.95
C GLU A 260 -11.81 7.81 46.24
N ALA A 261 -10.51 8.00 45.98
CA ALA A 261 -9.84 9.29 46.10
C ALA A 261 -9.40 9.83 44.73
N PHE A 262 -9.95 10.97 44.33
CA PHE A 262 -9.48 11.78 43.23
C PHE A 262 -8.45 12.79 43.73
N THR A 263 -7.30 12.80 43.08
CA THR A 263 -6.17 13.70 43.40
C THR A 263 -6.06 14.80 42.32
N PRO A 264 -5.21 15.83 42.52
CA PRO A 264 -4.89 16.80 41.47
C PRO A 264 -4.33 16.20 40.18
N LEU A 265 -3.95 14.91 40.16
CA LEU A 265 -3.56 14.20 38.94
C LEU A 265 -4.77 13.77 38.10
N TRP A 266 -6.00 13.73 38.62
CA TRP A 266 -7.18 13.39 37.82
C TRP A 266 -7.39 14.37 36.65
N GLY A 267 -7.41 15.66 36.95
CA GLY A 267 -7.75 16.74 36.01
C GLY A 267 -9.18 17.24 36.21
N THR A 268 -9.73 17.90 35.19
CA THR A 268 -11.03 18.58 35.27
C THR A 268 -12.24 17.70 34.97
N TYR A 269 -12.04 16.47 34.48
CA TYR A 269 -13.16 15.62 34.02
C TYR A 269 -14.13 15.26 35.16
N CYS A 270 -15.40 15.03 34.83
CA CYS A 270 -16.41 14.72 35.83
C CYS A 270 -16.13 13.40 36.56
N ARG A 271 -15.91 13.49 37.87
CA ARG A 271 -15.74 12.35 38.79
C ARG A 271 -17.02 11.52 38.91
N CYS A 272 -18.16 12.09 38.49
CA CYS A 272 -19.43 11.39 38.32
C CYS A 272 -19.35 10.15 37.42
N ARG A 273 -18.33 10.03 36.55
CA ARG A 273 -18.07 8.83 35.74
C ARG A 273 -17.93 7.58 36.60
N ALA A 274 -17.15 7.63 37.68
CA ALA A 274 -16.95 6.51 38.61
C ALA A 274 -18.25 6.07 39.31
N THR A 275 -19.23 6.97 39.45
CA THR A 275 -20.53 6.71 40.05
C THR A 275 -21.67 6.52 39.04
N THR A 276 -21.36 6.22 37.78
CA THR A 276 -22.38 5.95 36.74
C THR A 276 -23.32 4.83 37.20
N GLY A 277 -24.62 5.12 37.29
CA GLY A 277 -25.65 4.15 37.71
C GLY A 277 -25.68 3.84 39.22
N ALA A 278 -24.98 4.58 40.07
CA ALA A 278 -25.06 4.43 41.52
C ALA A 278 -26.42 4.90 42.08
N ALA A 279 -26.98 4.16 43.03
CA ALA A 279 -28.28 4.49 43.64
C ALA A 279 -28.19 5.67 44.64
N LYS A 280 -27.00 5.93 45.17
CA LYS A 280 -26.68 7.07 46.05
C LYS A 280 -25.22 7.45 45.86
N VAL A 281 -24.92 8.75 45.89
CA VAL A 281 -23.58 9.32 45.70
C VAL A 281 -23.30 10.36 46.78
N ALA A 282 -22.05 10.49 47.19
CA ALA A 282 -21.55 11.65 47.91
C ALA A 282 -20.13 12.00 47.45
N GLU A 283 -19.81 13.30 47.46
CA GLU A 283 -18.47 13.83 47.23
C GLU A 283 -18.03 14.66 48.44
N VAL A 284 -16.80 14.47 48.90
CA VAL A 284 -16.19 15.18 50.02
C VAL A 284 -14.85 15.76 49.58
N GLU A 285 -14.75 17.08 49.57
CA GLU A 285 -13.54 17.81 49.23
C GLU A 285 -12.71 18.03 50.50
N VAL A 286 -11.41 17.73 50.43
CA VAL A 286 -10.47 17.82 51.56
C VAL A 286 -9.26 18.64 51.14
N VAL A 287 -8.94 19.69 51.91
CA VAL A 287 -7.79 20.57 51.68
C VAL A 287 -7.05 20.76 53.01
N ASP A 288 -5.71 20.69 53.00
CA ASP A 288 -4.87 20.73 54.21
C ASP A 288 -5.31 19.73 55.31
N GLY A 289 -5.79 18.55 54.88
CA GLY A 289 -6.27 17.48 55.76
C GLY A 289 -7.63 17.74 56.43
N LYS A 290 -8.40 18.73 55.96
CA LYS A 290 -9.74 19.08 56.49
C LYS A 290 -10.79 19.14 55.40
N VAL A 291 -12.01 18.70 55.71
CA VAL A 291 -13.16 18.80 54.81
C VAL A 291 -13.50 20.26 54.53
N THR A 292 -13.50 20.68 53.26
CA THR A 292 -13.94 22.00 52.80
C THR A 292 -15.37 21.99 52.28
N ALA A 293 -15.82 20.90 51.67
CA ALA A 293 -17.17 20.74 51.17
C ALA A 293 -17.66 19.28 51.25
N VAL A 294 -18.97 19.11 51.41
CA VAL A 294 -19.68 17.83 51.29
C VAL A 294 -20.86 18.04 50.33
N ARG A 295 -20.99 17.18 49.32
CA ARG A 295 -21.93 17.33 48.21
C ARG A 295 -22.67 16.01 47.97
N ALA A 296 -23.96 16.08 47.63
CA ALA A 296 -24.81 14.90 47.41
C ALA A 296 -24.68 14.29 45.99
N GLN A 297 -23.72 14.76 45.19
CA GLN A 297 -23.38 14.31 43.84
C GLN A 297 -21.88 14.54 43.63
N ALA A 298 -21.25 13.72 42.77
CA ALA A 298 -19.87 13.92 42.34
C ALA A 298 -19.80 14.98 41.22
N GLY A 299 -18.82 15.87 41.31
CA GLY A 299 -18.65 17.01 40.42
C GLY A 299 -17.50 16.84 39.42
N GLU A 300 -17.12 17.97 38.82
CA GLU A 300 -16.01 18.12 37.88
C GLU A 300 -15.04 19.21 38.37
N GLY A 301 -14.13 19.66 37.50
CA GLY A 301 -13.19 20.76 37.79
C GLY A 301 -11.93 20.34 38.56
N GLU A 302 -10.95 21.26 38.58
CA GLU A 302 -9.64 21.09 39.21
C GLU A 302 -9.71 20.81 40.72
N ILE A 303 -8.73 20.06 41.23
CA ILE A 303 -8.61 19.70 42.65
C ILE A 303 -7.39 20.44 43.24
N PRO A 304 -7.51 21.11 44.41
CA PRO A 304 -6.41 21.86 45.02
C PRO A 304 -5.13 21.04 45.22
N ALA A 305 -3.97 21.61 44.91
CA ALA A 305 -2.68 20.90 44.94
C ALA A 305 -2.29 20.33 46.31
N ASN A 306 -2.85 20.88 47.38
CA ASN A 306 -2.73 20.50 48.79
C ASN A 306 -3.98 19.73 49.31
N GLY A 307 -4.74 19.10 48.40
CA GLY A 307 -6.00 18.45 48.72
C GLY A 307 -6.30 17.23 47.85
N PHE A 308 -7.46 16.63 48.13
CA PHE A 308 -8.04 15.50 47.39
C PHE A 308 -9.57 15.55 47.51
N VAL A 309 -10.26 14.80 46.66
CA VAL A 309 -11.72 14.66 46.68
C VAL A 309 -12.06 13.19 46.85
N LEU A 310 -12.78 12.85 47.92
CA LEU A 310 -13.35 11.52 48.10
C LEU A 310 -14.70 11.45 47.38
N VAL A 311 -14.93 10.39 46.62
CA VAL A 311 -16.23 10.07 46.02
C VAL A 311 -16.66 8.69 46.49
N GLY A 312 -17.90 8.58 46.96
CA GLY A 312 -18.46 7.34 47.49
C GLY A 312 -19.81 7.02 46.85
N ARG A 313 -20.12 5.73 46.76
CA ARG A 313 -21.41 5.22 46.28
C ARG A 313 -22.05 4.25 47.27
N GLU A 314 -23.39 4.23 47.29
CA GLU A 314 -24.20 3.47 48.25
C GLU A 314 -23.67 3.61 49.70
N ALA A 315 -23.21 2.55 50.36
CA ALA A 315 -22.66 2.60 51.73
C ALA A 315 -21.42 3.51 51.88
N GLY A 316 -20.62 3.66 50.81
CA GLY A 316 -19.53 4.63 50.75
C GLY A 316 -20.04 6.07 50.70
N ALA A 317 -21.17 6.30 50.02
CA ALA A 317 -21.85 7.61 50.04
C ALA A 317 -22.43 7.92 51.43
N ASP A 318 -23.00 6.93 52.12
CA ASP A 318 -23.47 7.08 53.50
C ASP A 318 -22.34 7.45 54.47
N THR A 319 -21.18 6.78 54.34
CA THR A 319 -19.97 7.04 55.13
C THR A 319 -19.44 8.47 54.92
N LEU A 320 -19.39 8.92 53.66
CA LEU A 320 -18.93 10.27 53.32
C LEU A 320 -19.94 11.37 53.71
N ALA A 321 -21.25 11.12 53.56
CA ALA A 321 -22.29 12.10 53.88
C ALA A 321 -22.44 12.38 55.39
N ALA A 322 -21.84 11.55 56.25
CA ALA A 322 -21.74 11.78 57.69
C ALA A 322 -20.62 12.77 58.10
N LEU A 323 -19.71 13.13 57.18
CA LEU A 323 -18.64 14.08 57.44
C LEU A 323 -19.15 15.53 57.46
N THR A 324 -18.45 16.41 58.17
CA THR A 324 -18.80 17.83 58.33
C THR A 324 -17.63 18.74 57.96
N VAL A 325 -17.94 19.95 57.49
CA VAL A 325 -16.93 20.94 57.09
C VAL A 325 -16.05 21.32 58.29
N GLY A 326 -14.74 21.31 58.09
CA GLY A 326 -13.70 21.51 59.10
C GLY A 326 -13.22 20.23 59.78
N ALA A 327 -13.88 19.09 59.60
CA ALA A 327 -13.48 17.82 60.20
C ALA A 327 -12.15 17.29 59.60
N PRO A 328 -11.25 16.70 60.41
CA PRO A 328 -9.99 16.16 59.93
C PRO A 328 -10.21 14.83 59.18
N VAL A 329 -9.68 14.72 57.97
CA VAL A 329 -9.74 13.51 57.13
C VAL A 329 -8.41 13.34 56.42
N ASN A 330 -7.83 12.15 56.52
CA ASN A 330 -6.58 11.79 55.83
C ASN A 330 -6.75 10.45 55.11
N ILE A 331 -6.05 10.29 53.99
CA ILE A 331 -5.93 9.00 53.29
C ILE A 331 -4.48 8.50 53.34
N ASP A 332 -4.34 7.19 53.44
CA ASP A 332 -3.07 6.48 53.35
C ASP A 332 -3.25 5.30 52.39
N TYR A 333 -2.33 5.13 51.43
CA TYR A 333 -2.41 4.09 50.42
C TYR A 333 -1.05 3.67 49.86
N SER A 334 -0.95 2.40 49.49
CA SER A 334 0.26 1.79 48.93
C SER A 334 -0.07 0.77 47.83
N ALA A 335 0.91 0.47 46.98
CA ALA A 335 0.84 -0.58 45.97
C ALA A 335 2.15 -1.37 45.93
N ARG A 336 2.07 -2.70 45.76
CA ARG A 336 3.24 -3.61 45.78
C ARG A 336 2.97 -4.90 45.00
N THR A 337 4.01 -5.66 44.67
CA THR A 337 3.85 -6.98 44.03
C THR A 337 3.31 -8.02 45.02
N VAL A 338 2.87 -9.18 44.53
CA VAL A 338 2.54 -10.35 45.39
C VAL A 338 3.70 -10.87 46.23
N ASP A 339 4.94 -10.68 45.77
CA ASP A 339 6.16 -11.05 46.51
C ASP A 339 6.71 -9.89 47.38
N ASP A 340 5.85 -8.92 47.73
CA ASP A 340 6.15 -7.71 48.52
C ASP A 340 7.35 -6.85 48.02
N LYS A 341 7.76 -6.97 46.76
CA LYS A 341 8.79 -6.13 46.12
C LYS A 341 8.31 -4.70 45.84
N GLU A 342 9.25 -3.77 45.95
CA GLU A 342 9.07 -2.38 45.51
C GLU A 342 8.98 -2.29 43.98
N ILE A 343 7.92 -1.62 43.52
CA ILE A 343 7.66 -1.35 42.11
C ILE A 343 8.26 0.02 41.77
N ARG A 344 9.17 0.08 40.78
CA ARG A 344 9.58 1.36 40.18
C ARG A 344 8.51 1.84 39.21
N THR A 345 8.05 0.94 38.35
CA THR A 345 7.16 1.24 37.23
C THR A 345 6.12 0.14 37.09
N ALA A 346 4.86 0.50 36.91
CA ALA A 346 3.84 -0.45 36.48
C ALA A 346 2.82 0.20 35.53
N ILE A 347 2.42 -0.58 34.53
CA ILE A 347 1.30 -0.30 33.63
C ILE A 347 0.50 -1.57 33.39
N ASN A 348 -0.80 -1.49 33.15
CA ASN A 348 -1.58 -2.66 32.77
C ASN A 348 -1.49 -2.98 31.28
N GLY A 349 -1.44 -4.27 30.97
CA GLY A 349 -2.06 -4.82 29.77
C GLY A 349 -3.37 -5.53 30.15
N ARG A 350 -3.90 -6.36 29.25
CA ARG A 350 -5.17 -7.08 29.46
C ARG A 350 -5.03 -8.59 29.27
N GLN A 351 -4.77 -9.06 28.06
CA GLN A 351 -4.64 -10.49 27.76
C GLN A 351 -3.18 -10.95 27.96
N LEU A 352 -2.97 -11.95 28.82
CA LEU A 352 -1.69 -12.66 28.91
C LEU A 352 -1.44 -13.41 27.59
N LEU A 353 -0.28 -13.19 26.99
CA LEU A 353 0.14 -13.78 25.72
C LEU A 353 1.04 -15.00 25.95
N VAL A 354 2.00 -14.87 26.87
CA VAL A 354 2.95 -15.94 27.20
C VAL A 354 3.07 -16.04 28.71
N VAL A 355 3.01 -17.27 29.24
CA VAL A 355 3.19 -17.56 30.67
C VAL A 355 4.20 -18.70 30.81
N ASN A 356 5.29 -18.46 31.52
CA ASN A 356 6.38 -19.42 31.76
C ASN A 356 6.93 -20.10 30.49
N GLY A 357 6.99 -19.37 29.38
CA GLY A 357 7.44 -19.84 28.06
C GLY A 357 6.39 -20.60 27.25
N VAL A 358 5.14 -20.64 27.73
CA VAL A 358 4.01 -21.29 27.03
C VAL A 358 3.09 -20.21 26.44
N PRO A 359 2.82 -20.21 25.11
CA PRO A 359 1.87 -19.27 24.53
C PRO A 359 0.45 -19.59 25.00
N GLN A 360 -0.32 -18.55 25.31
CA GLN A 360 -1.68 -18.67 25.81
C GLN A 360 -2.67 -18.60 24.64
N LYS A 361 -3.64 -19.51 24.63
CA LYS A 361 -4.77 -19.47 23.68
C LYS A 361 -5.76 -18.40 24.12
N ALA A 362 -5.98 -17.39 23.28
CA ALA A 362 -6.99 -16.37 23.52
C ALA A 362 -8.40 -16.95 23.32
N SER A 363 -9.35 -16.55 24.17
CA SER A 363 -10.73 -17.04 24.08
C SER A 363 -11.44 -16.50 22.82
N ALA A 364 -12.39 -17.28 22.27
CA ALA A 364 -12.97 -17.02 20.95
C ALA A 364 -13.59 -15.62 20.75
N GLY A 365 -14.11 -14.99 21.81
CA GLY A 365 -14.63 -13.61 21.76
C GLY A 365 -13.57 -12.50 21.92
N ASN A 366 -12.32 -12.85 22.23
CA ASN A 366 -11.17 -11.92 22.30
C ASN A 366 -10.21 -12.10 21.11
N ASN A 367 -10.07 -13.32 20.59
CA ASN A 367 -9.28 -13.60 19.38
C ASN A 367 -10.12 -13.32 18.12
N VAL A 368 -10.52 -12.06 17.96
CA VAL A 368 -11.24 -11.54 16.79
C VAL A 368 -10.24 -11.22 15.64
N PRO A 369 -10.71 -10.94 14.40
CA PRO A 369 -9.84 -10.76 13.24
C PRO A 369 -8.71 -9.74 13.39
N ALA A 370 -7.76 -9.82 12.44
CA ALA A 370 -6.55 -9.01 12.33
C ALA A 370 -6.77 -7.53 12.72
N ALA A 371 -5.97 -7.07 13.68
CA ALA A 371 -6.00 -5.70 14.17
C ALA A 371 -4.59 -5.23 14.55
N PRO A 372 -4.34 -3.91 14.58
CA PRO A 372 -3.12 -3.37 15.16
C PRO A 372 -2.96 -3.78 16.63
N ARG A 373 -1.74 -4.12 17.05
CA ARG A 373 -1.43 -4.60 18.40
C ARG A 373 -0.18 -3.95 18.97
N THR A 374 -0.17 -3.76 20.28
CA THR A 374 1.05 -3.49 21.06
C THR A 374 1.20 -4.57 22.13
N ALA A 375 2.41 -5.12 22.27
CA ALA A 375 2.74 -6.14 23.26
C ALA A 375 4.04 -5.83 24.00
N VAL A 376 4.12 -6.31 25.23
CA VAL A 376 5.31 -6.21 26.08
C VAL A 376 5.58 -7.55 26.78
N GLY A 377 6.86 -7.90 26.91
CA GLY A 377 7.28 -9.13 27.58
C GLY A 377 8.72 -9.08 28.06
N PHE A 378 9.12 -10.10 28.81
CA PHE A 378 10.44 -10.17 29.45
C PHE A 378 11.09 -11.55 29.31
N SER A 379 12.42 -11.60 29.35
CA SER A 379 13.20 -12.85 29.43
C SER A 379 12.91 -13.62 30.73
N LYS A 380 13.30 -14.90 30.78
CA LYS A 380 13.10 -15.77 31.95
C LYS A 380 13.72 -15.23 33.25
N ASP A 381 14.77 -14.43 33.16
CA ASP A 381 15.46 -13.79 34.28
C ASP A 381 15.05 -12.31 34.49
N GLY A 382 14.08 -11.81 33.73
CA GLY A 382 13.58 -10.44 33.80
C GLY A 382 14.57 -9.34 33.39
N ARG A 383 15.74 -9.69 32.84
CA ARG A 383 16.80 -8.73 32.48
C ARG A 383 16.72 -8.19 31.06
N ARG A 384 15.97 -8.85 30.17
CA ARG A 384 15.61 -8.30 28.86
C ARG A 384 14.13 -8.02 28.80
N MET A 385 13.79 -6.92 28.15
CA MET A 385 12.43 -6.51 27.83
C MET A 385 12.28 -6.48 26.30
N PHE A 386 11.11 -6.87 25.84
CA PHE A 386 10.72 -6.88 24.44
C PHE A 386 9.46 -6.06 24.29
N LEU A 387 9.45 -5.13 23.33
CA LEU A 387 8.26 -4.43 22.87
C LEU A 387 8.04 -4.80 21.41
N LEU A 388 6.79 -5.02 21.04
CA LEU A 388 6.36 -5.35 19.68
C LEU A 388 5.10 -4.55 19.35
N THR A 389 5.13 -3.81 18.25
CA THR A 389 3.95 -3.22 17.62
C THR A 389 3.74 -3.84 16.24
N ALA A 390 2.50 -4.16 15.92
CA ALA A 390 2.09 -4.61 14.59
C ALA A 390 1.06 -3.63 14.03
N ASP A 391 1.30 -3.09 12.84
CA ASP A 391 0.32 -2.26 12.14
C ASP A 391 -0.81 -3.14 11.60
N GLY A 392 -2.00 -2.56 11.44
CA GLY A 392 -3.17 -3.28 10.96
C GLY A 392 -4.28 -2.36 10.46
N ARG A 393 -5.38 -2.96 9.99
CA ARG A 393 -6.53 -2.27 9.34
C ARG A 393 -6.11 -1.40 8.15
N GLN A 394 -5.02 -1.75 7.48
CA GLN A 394 -4.48 -1.00 6.33
C GLN A 394 -4.38 -1.95 5.14
N PRO A 395 -5.49 -2.15 4.39
CA PRO A 395 -5.53 -3.06 3.25
C PRO A 395 -4.39 -2.79 2.26
N ALA A 396 -3.81 -3.87 1.73
CA ALA A 396 -2.61 -3.88 0.88
C ALA A 396 -1.33 -3.29 1.53
N PHE A 397 -1.30 -3.03 2.84
CA PHE A 397 -0.09 -2.66 3.59
C PHE A 397 0.17 -3.59 4.78
N SER A 398 -0.76 -3.65 5.73
CA SER A 398 -0.74 -4.54 6.90
C SER A 398 -2.16 -4.73 7.42
N ASP A 399 -2.59 -5.99 7.55
CA ASP A 399 -3.94 -6.31 8.05
C ASP A 399 -3.96 -6.32 9.59
N GLY A 400 -2.88 -6.80 10.22
CA GLY A 400 -2.70 -6.88 11.68
C GLY A 400 -2.69 -8.33 12.20
N LEU A 401 -2.82 -8.49 13.51
CA LEU A 401 -2.62 -9.78 14.19
C LEU A 401 -3.81 -10.24 15.04
N GLY A 402 -3.97 -11.56 15.13
CA GLY A 402 -4.65 -12.24 16.24
C GLY A 402 -3.79 -12.27 17.51
N LEU A 403 -4.39 -12.52 18.66
CA LEU A 403 -3.67 -12.61 19.95
C LEU A 403 -2.81 -13.87 20.06
N ASP A 404 -3.27 -14.99 19.51
CA ASP A 404 -2.50 -16.24 19.44
C ASP A 404 -1.20 -16.06 18.62
N GLU A 405 -1.26 -15.28 17.54
CA GLU A 405 -0.14 -15.01 16.64
C GLU A 405 0.87 -14.05 17.29
N LEU A 406 0.35 -13.00 17.92
CA LEU A 406 1.13 -12.06 18.75
C LEU A 406 1.87 -12.79 19.89
N ALA A 407 1.25 -13.80 20.51
CA ALA A 407 1.91 -14.64 21.50
C ALA A 407 3.09 -15.44 20.93
N THR A 408 2.95 -16.01 19.73
CA THR A 408 4.03 -16.71 19.02
C THR A 408 5.18 -15.76 18.69
N MET A 409 4.89 -14.58 18.13
CA MET A 409 5.91 -13.56 17.82
C MET A 409 6.65 -13.05 19.07
N MET A 410 5.97 -12.94 20.22
CA MET A 410 6.65 -12.62 21.48
C MET A 410 7.60 -13.72 21.95
N ILE A 411 7.31 -15.00 21.66
CA ILE A 411 8.25 -16.11 21.91
C ILE A 411 9.43 -16.06 20.93
N GLU A 412 9.22 -15.76 19.65
CA GLU A 412 10.29 -15.58 18.66
C GLU A 412 11.29 -14.49 19.09
N LEU A 413 10.80 -13.38 19.66
CA LEU A 413 11.65 -12.32 20.23
C LEU A 413 12.39 -12.75 21.50
N GLY A 414 11.96 -13.83 22.16
CA GLY A 414 12.58 -14.41 23.36
C GLY A 414 11.86 -14.11 24.69
N ALA A 415 10.59 -13.70 24.65
CA ALA A 415 9.81 -13.46 25.87
C ALA A 415 9.40 -14.79 26.55
N TYR A 416 9.67 -14.89 27.85
CA TYR A 416 9.23 -15.98 28.72
C TYR A 416 7.89 -15.68 29.40
N ASN A 417 7.58 -14.40 29.61
CA ASN A 417 6.24 -13.92 29.96
C ASN A 417 5.93 -12.68 29.11
N ALA A 418 4.68 -12.54 28.63
CA ALA A 418 4.25 -11.42 27.81
C ALA A 418 2.76 -11.12 27.97
N VAL A 419 2.36 -9.87 27.70
CA VAL A 419 0.98 -9.37 27.78
C VAL A 419 0.66 -8.42 26.61
N ASN A 420 -0.58 -8.45 26.14
CA ASN A 420 -1.13 -7.51 25.16
C ASN A 420 -1.53 -6.21 25.87
N LEU A 421 -1.02 -5.08 25.36
CA LEU A 421 -1.39 -3.71 25.73
C LEU A 421 -2.59 -3.24 24.89
N ASP A 422 -2.98 -1.97 24.95
CA ASP A 422 -4.03 -1.47 24.04
C ASP A 422 -3.55 -1.48 22.57
N GLY A 423 -4.51 -1.56 21.64
CA GLY A 423 -4.25 -1.72 20.21
C GLY A 423 -5.22 -0.92 19.34
N GLY A 424 -5.40 -1.33 18.08
CA GLY A 424 -6.08 -0.49 17.10
C GLY A 424 -5.31 0.82 16.89
N GLY A 425 -6.00 1.96 16.75
CA GLY A 425 -5.36 3.26 16.52
C GLY A 425 -4.45 3.77 17.64
N SER A 426 -4.51 3.19 18.83
CA SER A 426 -3.57 3.46 19.92
C SER A 426 -2.16 2.96 19.57
N THR A 427 -2.05 1.91 18.73
CA THR A 427 -0.80 1.22 18.38
C THR A 427 0.25 2.19 17.82
N THR A 428 1.20 2.56 18.67
CA THR A 428 2.21 3.57 18.38
C THR A 428 3.55 3.15 18.96
N ILE A 429 4.60 3.19 18.14
CA ILE A 429 5.99 3.12 18.57
C ILE A 429 6.75 4.34 18.07
N ALA A 430 7.42 5.04 18.97
CA ALA A 430 8.19 6.23 18.65
C ALA A 430 9.59 6.13 19.25
N THR A 431 10.63 6.30 18.44
CA THR A 431 12.03 6.16 18.90
C THR A 431 12.92 7.28 18.39
N ARG A 432 14.02 7.53 19.09
CA ARG A 432 15.02 8.55 18.77
C ARG A 432 16.08 7.95 17.84
N LYS A 433 16.37 8.59 16.69
CA LYS A 433 17.58 8.28 15.91
C LYS A 433 18.83 8.76 16.68
N PRO A 434 19.99 8.09 16.56
CA PRO A 434 21.22 8.48 17.25
C PRO A 434 21.57 9.97 17.11
N GLY A 435 21.79 10.63 18.25
CA GLY A 435 22.15 12.04 18.33
C GLY A 435 21.02 13.06 18.08
N LYS A 436 19.81 12.64 17.70
CA LYS A 436 18.64 13.54 17.65
C LYS A 436 18.14 13.83 19.07
N GLN A 437 17.50 14.98 19.28
CA GLN A 437 16.89 15.34 20.57
C GLN A 437 15.56 14.61 20.81
N THR A 438 14.72 14.54 19.77
CA THR A 438 13.33 14.08 19.83
C THR A 438 13.13 12.70 19.23
N VAL A 439 12.09 11.99 19.68
CA VAL A 439 11.60 10.77 19.03
C VAL A 439 10.84 11.10 17.73
N GLN A 440 10.86 10.15 16.79
CA GLN A 440 9.97 10.09 15.63
C GLN A 440 9.04 8.87 15.78
N VAL A 441 7.81 8.93 15.26
CA VAL A 441 6.99 7.72 15.07
C VAL A 441 7.60 6.87 13.96
N ASP A 442 7.81 5.59 14.22
CA ASP A 442 8.42 4.65 13.29
C ASP A 442 7.37 3.77 12.56
N ASN A 443 6.27 3.37 13.22
CA ASN A 443 5.16 2.64 12.59
C ASN A 443 4.13 3.56 11.91
N ARG A 444 3.04 2.99 11.36
CA ARG A 444 1.94 3.72 10.71
C ARG A 444 0.60 3.53 11.46
N PRO A 445 0.22 4.47 12.36
CA PRO A 445 -1.03 4.41 13.13
C PRO A 445 -2.29 4.22 12.27
N SER A 446 -3.17 3.29 12.66
CA SER A 446 -4.32 2.88 11.84
C SER A 446 -5.41 3.94 11.65
N ASP A 447 -5.46 4.95 12.52
CA ASP A 447 -6.45 6.02 12.47
C ASP A 447 -6.02 7.17 11.53
N GLY A 448 -4.91 6.99 10.79
CA GLY A 448 -4.32 7.99 9.87
C GLY A 448 -3.39 9.00 10.55
N SER A 449 -3.46 9.12 11.86
CA SER A 449 -2.55 9.89 12.72
C SER A 449 -2.37 9.18 14.07
N GLU A 450 -1.38 9.58 14.87
CA GLU A 450 -1.29 9.15 16.28
C GLU A 450 -2.59 9.46 17.03
N ARG A 451 -3.02 8.52 17.86
CA ARG A 451 -4.17 8.69 18.76
C ARG A 451 -3.77 9.49 20.01
N ARG A 452 -4.76 10.11 20.65
CA ARG A 452 -4.63 10.81 21.94
C ARG A 452 -4.72 9.85 23.12
N ASP A 453 -3.72 8.99 23.26
CA ASP A 453 -3.69 7.99 24.33
C ASP A 453 -3.38 8.63 25.69
N PRO A 454 -3.90 8.08 26.81
CA PRO A 454 -3.66 8.65 28.14
C PRO A 454 -2.34 8.23 28.78
N ASN A 455 -1.76 7.10 28.38
CA ASN A 455 -0.50 6.62 28.94
C ASN A 455 0.29 5.74 27.97
N GLY A 456 1.51 5.41 28.38
CA GLY A 456 2.45 4.58 27.64
C GLY A 456 3.61 4.08 28.50
N LEU A 457 4.53 3.36 27.87
CA LEU A 457 5.82 3.02 28.45
C LEU A 457 6.91 3.84 27.77
N ALA A 458 7.70 4.56 28.56
CA ALA A 458 8.85 5.33 28.08
C ALA A 458 10.16 4.63 28.47
N LEU A 459 11.11 4.62 27.54
CA LEU A 459 12.50 4.23 27.78
C LEU A 459 13.35 5.50 27.94
N PHE A 460 14.26 5.47 28.91
CA PHE A 460 15.22 6.53 29.17
C PHE A 460 16.63 5.95 29.13
N ALA A 461 17.49 6.50 28.28
CA ALA A 461 18.92 6.19 28.30
C ALA A 461 19.55 6.68 29.63
N PRO A 462 20.65 6.06 30.08
CA PRO A 462 21.44 6.63 31.18
C PRO A 462 21.92 8.04 30.81
N LYS A 463 22.25 8.86 31.80
CA LYS A 463 22.74 10.23 31.55
C LYS A 463 24.09 10.19 30.82
N GLY A 464 24.05 10.45 29.51
CA GLY A 464 25.23 10.53 28.67
C GLY A 464 26.14 11.71 29.00
N SER A 465 27.40 11.56 28.61
CA SER A 465 28.46 12.54 28.83
C SER A 465 28.31 13.81 27.99
N GLY A 466 27.55 13.77 26.88
CA GLY A 466 27.54 14.79 25.84
C GLY A 466 28.88 14.92 25.07
N ILE A 467 29.86 14.06 25.37
CA ILE A 467 31.15 14.02 24.69
C ILE A 467 30.98 13.19 23.42
N LEU A 468 31.36 13.78 22.28
CA LEU A 468 31.22 13.14 20.99
C LEU A 468 31.94 11.79 20.94
N LYS A 469 31.17 10.72 20.69
CA LYS A 469 31.62 9.33 20.59
C LYS A 469 31.48 8.78 19.17
N GLY A 470 30.46 9.22 18.43
CA GLY A 470 30.19 8.82 17.04
C GLY A 470 29.47 9.92 16.26
N LEU A 471 29.40 9.76 14.94
CA LEU A 471 28.63 10.61 14.03
C LEU A 471 27.66 9.70 13.26
N TRP A 472 26.35 9.95 13.38
CA TRP A 472 25.34 9.25 12.60
C TRP A 472 25.21 9.95 11.25
N VAL A 473 25.69 9.30 10.18
CA VAL A 473 25.68 9.85 8.82
C VAL A 473 24.63 9.14 8.00
N GLU A 474 23.65 9.89 7.49
CA GLU A 474 22.54 9.40 6.69
C GLU A 474 22.14 10.44 5.62
N PRO A 475 21.57 10.04 4.47
CA PRO A 475 20.86 10.96 3.59
C PRO A 475 19.83 11.80 4.36
N ALA A 476 19.66 13.06 3.95
CA ALA A 476 18.65 13.94 4.54
C ALA A 476 17.22 13.53 4.14
N LEU A 477 17.09 12.88 2.97
CA LEU A 477 15.83 12.29 2.52
C LEU A 477 15.61 10.96 3.25
N ASP A 478 14.52 10.86 4.02
CA ASP A 478 14.15 9.63 4.72
C ASP A 478 13.71 8.54 3.72
N ALA A 479 14.42 7.42 3.69
CA ALA A 479 14.19 6.32 2.74
C ALA A 479 12.78 5.70 2.83
N ALA A 480 12.13 5.81 4.00
CA ALA A 480 10.75 5.36 4.21
C ALA A 480 9.67 6.37 3.77
N ARG A 481 10.05 7.62 3.44
CA ARG A 481 9.13 8.75 3.14
C ARG A 481 9.50 9.55 1.89
N ALA A 482 10.63 9.25 1.26
CA ALA A 482 11.08 9.85 0.02
C ALA A 482 10.35 9.25 -1.20
N ALA A 483 10.47 9.93 -2.34
CA ALA A 483 9.87 9.52 -3.60
C ALA A 483 10.50 8.24 -4.15
N GLY A 484 9.67 7.26 -4.55
CA GLY A 484 10.12 5.98 -5.11
C GLY A 484 9.22 5.49 -6.25
N SER A 485 9.70 4.49 -6.99
CA SER A 485 9.01 3.83 -8.12
C SER A 485 8.26 2.55 -7.71
N SER A 486 7.98 2.38 -6.41
CA SER A 486 7.43 1.18 -5.77
C SER A 486 6.49 1.56 -4.62
N THR A 487 5.57 0.67 -4.27
CA THR A 487 4.63 0.81 -3.14
C THR A 487 5.17 0.27 -1.82
N ILE A 488 6.30 -0.44 -1.81
CA ILE A 488 7.06 -0.74 -0.58
C ILE A 488 8.27 0.19 -0.51
N ALA A 489 8.63 0.60 0.70
CA ALA A 489 9.93 1.20 0.98
C ALA A 489 11.08 0.21 0.68
N PRO A 490 12.31 0.68 0.41
CA PRO A 490 12.73 2.06 0.44
C PRO A 490 12.79 2.72 -0.95
N ALA A 491 12.46 4.02 -0.99
CA ALA A 491 13.04 4.90 -2.00
C ALA A 491 14.58 4.85 -1.90
N ARG A 492 15.30 5.23 -2.96
CA ARG A 492 16.76 5.03 -3.04
C ARG A 492 17.60 6.32 -2.91
N PRO A 493 17.56 7.05 -1.77
CA PRO A 493 18.40 8.23 -1.57
C PRO A 493 19.88 7.86 -1.31
N ASP A 494 20.19 6.57 -1.20
CA ASP A 494 21.55 6.04 -1.33
C ASP A 494 22.12 6.24 -2.74
N ARG A 495 21.29 6.47 -3.77
CA ARG A 495 21.72 6.70 -5.15
C ARG A 495 21.77 8.18 -5.52
N VAL A 496 22.63 8.54 -6.47
CA VAL A 496 22.75 9.89 -7.06
C VAL A 496 23.35 9.80 -8.47
N PHE A 497 23.02 10.74 -9.37
CA PHE A 497 23.57 10.78 -10.73
C PHE A 497 24.82 11.68 -10.81
N PRO A 498 25.80 11.40 -11.70
CA PRO A 498 26.93 12.28 -11.97
C PRO A 498 26.49 13.72 -12.28
N GLY A 499 27.15 14.71 -11.67
CA GLY A 499 26.81 16.12 -11.80
C GLY A 499 25.68 16.61 -10.89
N LEU A 500 24.94 15.71 -10.23
CA LEU A 500 23.86 16.06 -9.29
C LEU A 500 24.31 15.98 -7.83
N THR A 501 23.43 16.40 -6.92
CA THR A 501 23.71 16.44 -5.49
C THR A 501 22.93 15.39 -4.68
N ARG A 502 23.48 15.07 -3.51
CA ARG A 502 22.78 14.37 -2.43
C ARG A 502 23.08 15.07 -1.11
N ARG A 503 22.05 15.51 -0.40
CA ARG A 503 22.23 16.12 0.93
C ARG A 503 22.36 15.03 1.99
N LEU A 504 23.43 15.08 2.76
CA LEU A 504 23.66 14.20 3.92
C LEU A 504 23.49 15.01 5.22
N THR A 505 23.17 14.32 6.31
CA THR A 505 23.30 14.86 7.67
C THR A 505 24.34 14.06 8.45
N ALA A 506 25.08 14.72 9.33
CA ALA A 506 26.00 14.07 10.27
C ALA A 506 25.62 14.52 11.69
N THR A 507 24.93 13.65 12.43
CA THR A 507 24.40 13.96 13.76
C THR A 507 25.35 13.41 14.82
N GLY A 508 26.00 14.27 15.61
CA GLY A 508 26.91 13.85 16.68
C GLY A 508 26.19 13.16 17.84
N TYR A 509 26.74 12.04 18.30
CA TYR A 509 26.20 11.29 19.43
C TYR A 509 27.27 10.86 20.44
N ASP A 510 26.88 10.73 21.71
CA ASP A 510 27.71 10.27 22.84
C ASP A 510 27.61 8.75 23.09
N GLU A 511 28.23 8.22 24.14
CA GLU A 511 28.19 6.78 24.46
C GLU A 511 26.79 6.22 24.77
N THR A 512 25.78 7.09 24.90
CA THR A 512 24.37 6.74 25.13
C THR A 512 23.51 6.88 23.86
N TYR A 513 24.14 7.16 22.72
CA TYR A 513 23.49 7.65 21.49
C TYR A 513 22.71 8.97 21.71
N GLY A 514 23.01 9.69 22.80
CA GLY A 514 22.45 11.00 23.12
C GLY A 514 23.12 12.12 22.31
N PRO A 515 22.45 13.28 22.12
CA PRO A 515 22.98 14.41 21.34
C PRO A 515 24.34 14.91 21.86
N ALA A 516 25.36 14.84 21.02
CA ALA A 516 26.69 15.39 21.30
C ALA A 516 27.02 16.55 20.37
N ALA A 517 27.53 17.65 20.93
CA ALA A 517 27.93 18.82 20.16
C ALA A 517 29.08 18.46 19.20
N SER A 518 28.86 18.72 17.92
CA SER A 518 29.79 18.40 16.84
C SER A 518 29.83 19.52 15.80
N THR A 519 30.96 19.63 15.09
CA THR A 519 31.13 20.53 13.94
C THR A 519 31.79 19.73 12.81
N PRO A 520 31.02 18.83 12.16
CA PRO A 520 31.57 17.83 11.24
C PRO A 520 32.29 18.46 10.05
N ARG A 521 33.47 17.91 9.75
CA ARG A 521 34.24 18.16 8.54
C ARG A 521 34.09 16.96 7.62
N TRP A 522 33.80 17.21 6.36
CA TRP A 522 33.46 16.16 5.41
C TRP A 522 34.62 15.78 4.50
N ARG A 523 34.66 14.51 4.09
CA ARG A 523 35.47 13.97 2.99
C ARG A 523 34.68 12.90 2.25
N SER A 524 35.01 12.67 0.99
CA SER A 524 34.49 11.57 0.17
C SER A 524 35.64 10.86 -0.53
N THR A 525 35.38 9.64 -1.01
CA THR A 525 36.17 8.96 -2.03
C THR A 525 36.03 9.67 -3.40
N PRO A 526 36.86 9.34 -4.42
CA PRO A 526 37.01 10.16 -5.64
C PRO A 526 35.75 10.35 -6.51
N GLU A 527 34.74 9.50 -6.35
CA GLU A 527 33.51 9.44 -7.15
C GLU A 527 32.64 10.70 -7.01
N GLY A 528 32.92 11.53 -6.00
CA GLY A 528 32.37 12.86 -5.87
C GLY A 528 33.11 13.71 -4.84
N THR A 529 32.64 14.94 -4.62
CA THR A 529 33.17 15.84 -3.59
C THR A 529 32.06 16.32 -2.68
N VAL A 530 32.14 15.98 -1.40
CA VAL A 530 31.29 16.54 -0.35
C VAL A 530 31.80 17.90 0.13
N ASP A 531 30.89 18.86 0.30
CA ASP A 531 31.19 20.21 0.75
C ASP A 531 31.07 20.40 2.29
N ARG A 532 31.25 21.63 2.75
CA ARG A 532 31.25 21.96 4.20
C ARG A 532 29.86 21.86 4.85
N SER A 533 28.80 21.82 4.06
CA SER A 533 27.40 21.69 4.48
C SER A 533 26.93 20.24 4.52
N GLY A 534 27.73 19.28 4.03
CA GLY A 534 27.32 17.89 3.87
C GLY A 534 26.54 17.61 2.59
N VAL A 535 26.59 18.51 1.60
CA VAL A 535 26.07 18.21 0.26
C VAL A 535 27.18 17.47 -0.50
N PHE A 536 26.90 16.25 -0.94
CA PHE A 536 27.77 15.47 -1.82
C PHE A 536 27.46 15.83 -3.27
N HIS A 537 28.49 16.27 -4.01
CA HIS A 537 28.41 16.59 -5.43
C HIS A 537 29.03 15.44 -6.22
N ALA A 538 28.22 14.65 -6.91
CA ALA A 538 28.66 13.45 -7.63
C ALA A 538 29.45 13.82 -8.91
N ARG A 539 30.45 13.01 -9.27
CA ARG A 539 31.37 13.28 -10.39
C ARG A 539 31.52 12.13 -11.37
N THR A 540 31.76 10.92 -10.88
CA THR A 540 31.96 9.73 -11.70
C THR A 540 31.21 8.56 -11.11
N THR A 541 30.63 7.73 -11.98
CA THR A 541 29.98 6.45 -11.65
C THR A 541 30.89 5.59 -10.76
N GLY A 542 30.32 4.99 -9.71
CA GLY A 542 31.05 4.20 -8.73
C GLY A 542 30.42 4.21 -7.33
N THR A 543 30.99 3.44 -6.40
CA THR A 543 30.56 3.44 -4.99
C THR A 543 31.30 4.52 -4.19
N ALA A 544 30.60 5.59 -3.81
CA ALA A 544 31.14 6.68 -3.03
C ALA A 544 31.00 6.43 -1.51
N THR A 545 32.09 6.46 -0.74
CA THR A 545 32.02 6.51 0.73
C THR A 545 32.13 7.96 1.17
N VAL A 546 31.08 8.52 1.77
CA VAL A 546 31.06 9.89 2.28
C VAL A 546 31.16 9.88 3.81
N SER A 547 32.20 10.49 4.34
CA SER A 547 32.57 10.44 5.76
C SER A 547 32.59 11.82 6.40
N ALA A 548 31.96 11.92 7.57
CA ALA A 548 32.02 13.07 8.45
C ALA A 548 33.00 12.81 9.60
N TYR A 549 33.79 13.80 9.96
CA TYR A 549 34.80 13.73 11.02
C TYR A 549 34.73 14.93 11.97
N ASP A 550 34.88 14.70 13.26
CA ASP A 550 35.18 15.76 14.23
C ASP A 550 36.19 15.21 15.26
N ARG A 551 37.31 15.94 15.42
CA ARG A 551 38.52 15.50 16.12
C ARG A 551 39.01 14.14 15.58
N SER A 552 38.86 13.07 16.35
CA SER A 552 39.20 11.68 16.00
C SER A 552 37.97 10.79 15.79
N VAL A 553 36.76 11.34 15.89
CA VAL A 553 35.50 10.63 15.66
C VAL A 553 35.18 10.67 14.18
N VAL A 554 34.72 9.54 13.64
CA VAL A 554 34.25 9.38 12.26
C VAL A 554 32.84 8.76 12.25
N GLY A 555 32.07 9.11 11.24
CA GLY A 555 30.90 8.38 10.78
C GLY A 555 30.83 8.45 9.26
N SER A 556 30.17 7.50 8.61
CA SER A 556 30.16 7.38 7.15
C SER A 556 28.87 6.80 6.61
N ALA A 557 28.44 7.28 5.45
CA ALA A 557 27.41 6.67 4.62
C ALA A 557 27.99 6.29 3.26
N THR A 558 27.49 5.20 2.70
CA THR A 558 27.80 4.78 1.32
C THR A 558 26.72 5.31 0.38
N LEU A 559 27.14 5.91 -0.73
CA LEU A 559 26.28 6.30 -1.84
C LEU A 559 26.69 5.51 -3.09
N GLN A 560 25.74 5.29 -4.00
CA GLN A 560 25.95 4.74 -5.33
C GLN A 560 25.85 5.89 -6.33
N VAL A 561 26.95 6.25 -6.98
CA VAL A 561 26.92 7.17 -8.11
C VAL A 561 26.60 6.34 -9.35
N LEU A 562 25.44 6.56 -9.93
CA LEU A 562 24.93 5.82 -11.09
C LEU A 562 25.68 6.20 -12.39
N ARG A 563 25.31 5.59 -13.52
CA ARG A 563 25.64 6.12 -14.86
C ARG A 563 25.02 7.52 -15.06
N PRO A 564 25.40 8.28 -16.11
CA PRO A 564 24.79 9.57 -16.42
C PRO A 564 23.26 9.51 -16.49
N LEU A 565 22.60 10.58 -16.03
CA LEU A 565 21.16 10.75 -16.15
C LEU A 565 20.75 10.73 -17.64
N THR A 566 19.74 9.94 -18.00
CA THR A 566 19.18 9.87 -19.36
C THR A 566 17.76 10.44 -19.42
N ARG A 567 16.97 10.25 -18.36
CA ARG A 567 15.53 10.57 -18.33
C ARG A 567 15.08 11.07 -16.95
N LEU A 568 14.09 11.94 -16.94
CA LEU A 568 13.35 12.36 -15.74
C LEU A 568 11.90 11.86 -15.77
N GLY A 569 11.34 11.60 -14.60
CA GLY A 569 9.91 11.36 -14.42
C GLY A 569 9.42 11.83 -13.05
N ALA A 570 8.11 11.99 -12.89
CA ALA A 570 7.48 12.22 -11.60
C ALA A 570 6.92 10.91 -11.02
N THR A 571 6.66 10.85 -9.71
CA THR A 571 6.02 9.69 -9.05
C THR A 571 4.56 9.48 -9.43
N THR A 572 3.96 10.41 -10.18
CA THR A 572 2.64 10.29 -10.79
C THR A 572 2.71 10.77 -12.24
N GLN A 573 1.85 10.24 -13.11
CA GLN A 573 1.73 10.70 -14.51
C GLN A 573 0.96 12.03 -14.63
N GLN A 574 0.11 12.37 -13.65
CA GLN A 574 -0.63 13.63 -13.59
C GLN A 574 -0.99 14.01 -12.16
N VAL A 575 -1.28 15.28 -11.91
CA VAL A 575 -1.86 15.79 -10.67
C VAL A 575 -3.26 16.33 -10.95
N ALA A 576 -4.24 15.89 -10.16
CA ALA A 576 -5.59 16.46 -10.14
C ALA A 576 -5.91 16.97 -8.72
N LEU A 577 -6.18 18.26 -8.59
CA LEU A 577 -6.55 18.93 -7.35
C LEU A 577 -8.04 19.29 -7.37
N THR A 578 -8.76 19.09 -6.26
CA THR A 578 -10.23 19.20 -6.24
C THR A 578 -10.77 20.63 -6.26
N GLY A 579 -9.93 21.65 -6.04
CA GLY A 579 -10.32 23.06 -6.04
C GLY A 579 -9.32 23.94 -5.29
N SER A 580 -9.67 25.19 -5.01
CA SER A 580 -8.77 26.13 -4.32
C SER A 580 -8.44 25.65 -2.89
N GLY A 581 -7.17 25.76 -2.49
CA GLY A 581 -6.66 25.28 -1.21
C GLY A 581 -6.45 23.76 -1.12
N ALA A 582 -6.88 22.98 -2.12
CA ALA A 582 -6.59 21.55 -2.21
C ALA A 582 -5.08 21.31 -2.39
N ARG A 583 -4.58 20.19 -1.84
CA ARG A 583 -3.15 19.84 -1.85
C ARG A 583 -2.92 18.39 -2.23
N THR A 584 -1.78 18.12 -2.86
CA THR A 584 -1.21 16.77 -3.00
C THR A 584 0.31 16.82 -3.00
N THR A 585 0.96 15.69 -2.80
CA THR A 585 2.42 15.54 -2.86
C THR A 585 2.86 14.64 -4.00
N PHE A 586 3.98 14.99 -4.64
CA PHE A 586 4.67 14.16 -5.64
C PHE A 586 6.18 14.35 -5.52
N GLY A 587 6.97 13.43 -6.07
CA GLY A 587 8.41 13.60 -6.19
C GLY A 587 8.91 13.44 -7.62
N VAL A 588 10.21 13.65 -7.80
CA VAL A 588 10.91 13.55 -9.09
C VAL A 588 11.98 12.47 -9.00
N LEU A 589 11.99 11.58 -9.98
CA LEU A 589 12.95 10.50 -10.16
C LEU A 589 13.78 10.77 -11.41
N GLY A 590 15.09 10.54 -11.32
CA GLY A 590 15.94 10.34 -12.49
C GLY A 590 16.11 8.87 -12.80
N TYR A 591 16.53 8.58 -14.04
CA TYR A 591 16.88 7.24 -14.53
C TYR A 591 18.18 7.31 -15.34
N ASP A 592 19.00 6.24 -15.29
CA ASP A 592 20.13 6.04 -16.20
C ASP A 592 19.73 5.22 -17.45
N SER A 593 20.71 4.79 -18.25
CA SER A 593 20.49 3.95 -19.44
C SER A 593 19.88 2.57 -19.15
N GLU A 594 20.13 2.02 -17.95
CA GLU A 594 19.61 0.73 -17.49
C GLU A 594 18.34 0.88 -16.63
N SER A 595 17.75 2.07 -16.63
CA SER A 595 16.62 2.46 -15.77
C SER A 595 16.86 2.33 -14.27
N TYR A 596 18.12 2.36 -13.79
CA TYR A 596 18.40 2.53 -12.37
C TYR A 596 17.87 3.88 -11.91
N SER A 597 16.99 3.85 -10.91
CA SER A 597 16.30 5.06 -10.45
C SER A 597 16.89 5.65 -9.17
N ALA A 598 16.81 6.99 -9.04
CA ALA A 598 17.11 7.71 -7.79
C ALA A 598 16.23 8.98 -7.65
N PRO A 599 15.82 9.36 -6.42
CA PRO A 599 15.09 10.61 -6.18
C PRO A 599 16.01 11.83 -6.33
N ILE A 600 15.56 12.85 -7.05
CA ILE A 600 16.35 14.07 -7.29
C ILE A 600 16.18 15.05 -6.10
N GLU A 601 17.26 15.71 -5.68
CA GLU A 601 17.15 16.83 -4.73
C GLU A 601 16.42 18.01 -5.37
N PRO A 602 15.43 18.65 -4.72
CA PRO A 602 14.76 19.84 -5.25
C PRO A 602 15.70 21.02 -5.60
N ALA A 603 16.93 21.03 -5.07
CA ALA A 603 17.96 22.01 -5.37
C ALA A 603 18.63 21.83 -6.75
N ASP A 604 18.55 20.63 -7.35
CA ASP A 604 19.12 20.34 -8.67
C ASP A 604 18.13 20.63 -9.82
N LEU A 605 16.87 20.92 -9.49
CA LEU A 605 15.76 21.05 -10.43
C LEU A 605 15.47 22.49 -10.83
N THR A 606 15.26 22.71 -12.14
CA THR A 606 14.58 23.91 -12.65
C THR A 606 13.12 23.58 -12.93
N LEU A 607 12.20 24.40 -12.40
CA LEU A 607 10.75 24.23 -12.55
C LEU A 607 10.12 25.43 -13.28
N SER A 608 9.08 25.18 -14.08
CA SER A 608 8.26 26.22 -14.73
C SER A 608 6.79 25.80 -14.79
N TYR A 609 5.88 26.66 -14.32
CA TYR A 609 4.44 26.39 -14.18
C TYR A 609 3.63 27.70 -14.00
N ASP A 610 2.28 27.64 -14.05
CA ASP A 610 1.43 28.80 -13.71
C ASP A 610 1.43 29.08 -12.20
N HIS A 611 2.25 30.06 -11.79
CA HIS A 611 2.32 30.56 -10.41
C HIS A 611 1.05 31.24 -9.91
N ASP A 612 0.09 31.62 -10.75
CA ASP A 612 -1.22 32.14 -10.32
C ASP A 612 -2.22 31.01 -10.05
N LEU A 613 -2.13 29.88 -10.76
CA LEU A 613 -2.95 28.68 -10.51
C LEU A 613 -2.43 27.86 -9.34
N LEU A 614 -1.11 27.77 -9.15
CA LEU A 614 -0.46 26.81 -8.27
C LEU A 614 0.60 27.46 -7.38
N ASP A 615 0.77 26.91 -6.18
CA ASP A 615 1.96 27.07 -5.33
C ASP A 615 2.66 25.72 -5.13
N LEU A 616 3.99 25.73 -5.07
CA LEU A 616 4.83 24.53 -4.91
C LEU A 616 5.87 24.76 -3.81
N THR A 617 5.80 23.93 -2.77
CA THR A 617 6.72 23.94 -1.63
C THR A 617 7.36 22.58 -1.42
N THR A 618 8.54 22.50 -0.81
CA THR A 618 9.26 21.23 -0.60
C THR A 618 9.09 20.72 0.83
N THR A 619 8.79 19.43 1.01
CA THR A 619 8.78 18.76 2.31
C THR A 619 10.22 18.51 2.82
N GLU A 620 10.36 18.20 4.12
CA GLU A 620 11.66 17.74 4.67
C GLU A 620 12.13 16.42 4.03
N SER A 621 11.20 15.61 3.48
CA SER A 621 11.49 14.39 2.71
C SER A 621 11.77 14.62 1.22
N GLY A 622 11.92 15.89 0.79
CA GLY A 622 12.27 16.25 -0.59
C GLY A 622 11.15 16.09 -1.62
N GLN A 623 9.92 15.82 -1.20
CA GLN A 623 8.75 15.82 -2.09
C GLN A 623 8.25 17.26 -2.32
N PHE A 624 7.56 17.49 -3.44
CA PHE A 624 6.85 18.72 -3.73
C PHE A 624 5.40 18.63 -3.28
N THR A 625 4.94 19.61 -2.51
CA THR A 625 3.54 19.83 -2.16
C THR A 625 2.92 20.84 -3.13
N ALA A 626 2.09 20.35 -4.04
CA ALA A 626 1.27 21.14 -4.95
C ALA A 626 0.05 21.68 -4.20
N THR A 627 -0.13 23.00 -4.13
CA THR A 627 -1.30 23.67 -3.55
C THR A 627 -2.03 24.50 -4.59
N ALA A 628 -3.31 24.22 -4.83
CA ALA A 628 -4.13 25.00 -5.76
C ALA A 628 -4.49 26.38 -5.18
N LYS A 629 -4.34 27.44 -6.00
CA LYS A 629 -4.69 28.83 -5.68
C LYS A 629 -6.06 29.22 -6.24
N LYS A 630 -6.40 28.76 -7.45
CA LYS A 630 -7.70 28.99 -8.12
C LYS A 630 -8.64 27.80 -7.90
N ALA A 631 -9.94 27.98 -8.17
CA ALA A 631 -10.92 26.89 -8.05
C ALA A 631 -10.92 25.92 -9.24
N VAL A 632 -10.59 26.44 -10.44
CA VAL A 632 -10.52 25.68 -11.71
C VAL A 632 -9.29 26.13 -12.50
N GLY A 633 -8.67 25.23 -13.26
CA GLY A 633 -7.63 25.55 -14.27
C GLY A 633 -6.71 24.36 -14.58
N SER A 634 -5.82 24.54 -15.56
CA SER A 634 -4.79 23.57 -15.93
C SER A 634 -3.42 24.22 -16.16
N THR A 635 -2.32 23.48 -15.93
CA THR A 635 -0.95 23.93 -16.24
C THR A 635 0.00 22.74 -16.41
N LEU A 636 1.01 22.87 -17.27
CA LEU A 636 2.11 21.91 -17.38
C LEU A 636 3.22 22.32 -16.41
N LEU A 637 3.48 21.51 -15.38
CA LEU A 637 4.72 21.65 -14.62
C LEU A 637 5.86 21.07 -15.44
N THR A 638 6.70 21.93 -16.00
CA THR A 638 7.94 21.55 -16.69
C THR A 638 9.05 21.37 -15.66
N ILE A 639 9.73 20.22 -15.70
CA ILE A 639 10.75 19.79 -14.74
C ILE A 639 12.04 19.50 -15.53
N ARG A 640 13.15 20.19 -15.23
CA ARG A 640 14.36 20.18 -16.07
C ARG A 640 15.67 20.10 -15.28
N ILE A 641 16.62 19.34 -15.82
CA ILE A 641 18.04 19.25 -15.41
C ILE A 641 18.91 19.31 -16.67
N GLY A 642 19.80 20.29 -16.78
CA GLY A 642 20.62 20.48 -17.99
C GLY A 642 19.71 20.71 -19.21
N ASP A 643 19.71 19.75 -20.15
CA ASP A 643 18.77 19.68 -21.27
C ASP A 643 17.65 18.64 -21.10
N ILE A 644 17.81 17.69 -20.17
CA ILE A 644 16.84 16.64 -19.88
C ILE A 644 15.61 17.27 -19.22
N THR A 645 14.46 17.07 -19.83
CA THR A 645 13.20 17.72 -19.45
C THR A 645 12.08 16.68 -19.41
N THR A 646 11.18 16.80 -18.43
CA THR A 646 9.90 16.08 -18.41
C THR A 646 8.77 17.05 -18.06
N VAL A 647 7.53 16.70 -18.37
CA VAL A 647 6.34 17.50 -18.06
C VAL A 647 5.36 16.69 -17.22
N LEU A 648 4.81 17.33 -16.20
CA LEU A 648 3.76 16.79 -15.35
C LEU A 648 2.47 17.63 -15.57
N PRO A 649 1.43 17.07 -16.20
CA PRO A 649 0.12 17.71 -16.30
C PRO A 649 -0.51 17.92 -14.92
N ILE A 650 -0.95 19.15 -14.65
CA ILE A 650 -1.63 19.54 -13.41
C ILE A 650 -2.99 20.14 -13.77
N THR A 651 -4.06 19.56 -13.21
CA THR A 651 -5.44 20.06 -13.33
C THR A 651 -5.99 20.41 -11.95
N VAL A 652 -6.88 21.40 -11.92
CA VAL A 652 -7.53 21.92 -10.71
C VAL A 652 -9.03 22.06 -10.99
N GLY A 653 -9.85 21.58 -10.07
CA GLY A 653 -11.30 21.58 -10.19
C GLY A 653 -11.82 20.64 -11.28
N LEU A 654 -13.12 20.74 -11.54
CA LEU A 654 -13.80 20.12 -12.68
C LEU A 654 -14.74 21.16 -13.30
N GLU A 655 -14.86 21.12 -14.62
CA GLU A 655 -15.81 21.92 -15.40
C GLU A 655 -17.07 21.08 -15.67
N GLU A 656 -18.24 21.63 -15.35
CA GLU A 656 -19.52 20.99 -15.63
C GLU A 656 -19.97 21.31 -17.05
N ARG A 657 -20.24 20.26 -17.86
CA ARG A 657 -20.75 20.40 -19.22
C ARG A 657 -21.97 19.51 -19.44
N VAL A 658 -23.12 20.10 -19.73
CA VAL A 658 -24.34 19.37 -20.07
C VAL A 658 -24.11 18.49 -21.31
N VAL A 659 -24.51 17.22 -21.18
CA VAL A 659 -24.48 16.15 -22.18
C VAL A 659 -25.86 15.94 -22.77
N ALA A 660 -26.89 15.98 -21.92
CA ALA A 660 -28.29 16.00 -22.31
C ALA A 660 -29.11 16.82 -21.31
N ASP A 661 -29.89 17.77 -21.81
CA ASP A 661 -30.83 18.59 -21.03
C ASP A 661 -32.18 17.88 -20.79
N PHE A 662 -32.55 16.92 -21.64
CA PHE A 662 -33.85 16.22 -21.66
C PHE A 662 -35.05 17.08 -22.07
N GLU A 663 -34.83 18.24 -22.69
CA GLU A 663 -35.90 19.16 -23.11
C GLU A 663 -36.81 18.53 -24.18
N ASP A 664 -36.26 17.70 -25.06
CA ASP A 664 -36.97 16.97 -26.12
C ASP A 664 -37.09 15.46 -25.81
N ALA A 665 -38.25 15.09 -25.27
CA ALA A 665 -38.58 13.69 -24.96
C ALA A 665 -38.65 12.76 -26.19
N SER A 666 -38.72 13.27 -27.43
CA SER A 666 -38.72 12.43 -28.64
C SER A 666 -37.34 11.82 -28.96
N GLN A 667 -36.29 12.32 -28.32
CA GLN A 667 -34.93 11.79 -28.41
C GLN A 667 -34.71 10.55 -27.53
N TRP A 668 -35.74 10.09 -26.81
CA TRP A 668 -35.65 9.01 -25.83
C TRP A 668 -36.72 7.94 -26.05
N GLY A 669 -36.31 6.67 -25.96
CA GLY A 669 -37.18 5.51 -25.88
C GLY A 669 -37.20 4.95 -24.46
N TYR A 670 -38.30 4.30 -24.08
CA TYR A 670 -38.32 3.48 -22.86
C TYR A 670 -37.49 2.22 -23.05
N PHE A 671 -36.71 1.88 -22.02
CA PHE A 671 -36.04 0.61 -21.87
C PHE A 671 -36.51 -0.05 -20.57
N GLY A 672 -36.76 -1.36 -20.57
CA GLY A 672 -36.94 -2.12 -19.34
C GLY A 672 -36.77 -3.62 -19.54
N GLU A 673 -36.27 -4.30 -18.51
CA GLU A 673 -36.21 -5.76 -18.41
C GLU A 673 -37.16 -6.22 -17.31
N ARG A 674 -38.15 -7.04 -17.67
CA ARG A 674 -39.20 -7.56 -16.76
C ARG A 674 -40.08 -6.48 -16.11
N ALA A 675 -40.22 -5.34 -16.78
CA ALA A 675 -41.09 -4.23 -16.38
C ALA A 675 -41.54 -3.41 -17.60
N THR A 676 -42.85 -3.32 -17.86
CA THR A 676 -43.40 -2.34 -18.80
C THR A 676 -43.30 -0.92 -18.26
N GLY A 677 -43.37 0.08 -19.15
CA GLY A 677 -43.22 1.48 -18.79
C GLY A 677 -43.23 2.40 -20.01
N ALA A 678 -43.05 3.69 -19.78
CA ALA A 678 -43.04 4.73 -20.79
C ALA A 678 -42.19 5.94 -20.38
N VAL A 679 -41.71 6.69 -21.38
CA VAL A 679 -41.03 7.98 -21.20
C VAL A 679 -41.88 9.13 -21.75
N ALA A 680 -41.83 10.30 -21.13
CA ALA A 680 -42.60 11.49 -21.52
C ALA A 680 -41.90 12.80 -21.09
N SER A 681 -42.27 13.94 -21.67
CA SER A 681 -41.81 15.26 -21.18
C SER A 681 -42.56 15.67 -19.91
N ALA A 682 -41.83 16.18 -18.92
CA ALA A 682 -42.35 16.69 -17.65
C ALA A 682 -41.64 18.00 -17.24
N GLU A 683 -42.04 18.57 -16.09
CA GLU A 683 -41.33 19.71 -15.50
C GLU A 683 -40.00 19.25 -14.89
N GLY A 684 -38.90 19.85 -15.34
CA GLY A 684 -37.55 19.51 -14.91
C GLY A 684 -37.12 20.21 -13.62
N ARG A 685 -35.86 19.99 -13.24
CA ARG A 685 -35.09 20.81 -12.31
C ARG A 685 -34.75 22.17 -12.95
N VAL A 686 -34.49 22.17 -14.25
CA VAL A 686 -34.26 23.32 -15.13
C VAL A 686 -35.06 23.10 -16.42
N GLY A 687 -36.15 23.84 -16.62
CA GLY A 687 -36.94 23.73 -17.86
C GLY A 687 -37.77 22.44 -17.96
N LYS A 688 -37.51 21.60 -18.96
CA LYS A 688 -38.19 20.32 -19.18
C LYS A 688 -37.25 19.13 -18.96
N GLY A 689 -37.70 18.19 -18.14
CA GLY A 689 -37.04 16.90 -17.92
C GLY A 689 -37.82 15.74 -18.53
N LEU A 690 -37.21 14.56 -18.54
CA LEU A 690 -37.82 13.32 -19.00
C LEU A 690 -38.43 12.57 -17.81
N ALA A 691 -39.76 12.45 -17.77
CA ALA A 691 -40.43 11.52 -16.88
C ALA A 691 -40.25 10.08 -17.38
N LEU A 692 -39.99 9.16 -16.44
CA LEU A 692 -39.99 7.73 -16.66
C LEU A 692 -41.01 7.08 -15.72
N THR A 693 -41.91 6.30 -16.30
CA THR A 693 -42.83 5.42 -15.57
C THR A 693 -42.42 3.98 -15.79
N TYR A 694 -42.44 3.15 -14.74
CA TYR A 694 -42.15 1.72 -14.82
C TYR A 694 -42.96 0.88 -13.84
N ASN A 695 -43.30 -0.33 -14.26
CA ASN A 695 -44.12 -1.27 -13.51
C ASN A 695 -43.29 -2.43 -12.95
N PHE A 696 -42.88 -2.35 -11.69
CA PHE A 696 -42.09 -3.39 -11.03
C PHE A 696 -42.96 -4.47 -10.35
N ASP A 697 -44.30 -4.37 -10.43
CA ASP A 697 -45.28 -5.40 -10.03
C ASP A 697 -45.25 -6.67 -10.91
N GLU A 698 -44.51 -6.65 -12.04
CA GLU A 698 -44.60 -7.67 -13.09
C GLU A 698 -43.68 -8.89 -12.87
N SER A 699 -42.77 -8.83 -11.89
CA SER A 699 -41.83 -9.91 -11.62
C SER A 699 -41.23 -9.83 -10.22
N THR A 700 -40.81 -10.97 -9.68
CA THR A 700 -40.01 -11.07 -8.45
C THR A 700 -38.51 -11.28 -8.71
N ALA A 701 -38.10 -11.41 -9.98
CA ALA A 701 -36.70 -11.36 -10.38
C ALA A 701 -36.16 -9.91 -10.35
N THR A 702 -34.93 -9.66 -10.82
CA THR A 702 -34.46 -8.27 -11.03
C THR A 702 -35.27 -7.58 -12.14
N ARG A 703 -35.82 -6.40 -11.83
CA ARG A 703 -36.54 -5.51 -12.76
C ARG A 703 -35.64 -4.33 -13.11
N THR A 704 -35.78 -3.80 -14.33
CA THR A 704 -35.20 -2.49 -14.69
C THR A 704 -36.20 -1.67 -15.50
N GLY A 705 -36.17 -0.35 -15.32
CA GLY A 705 -36.97 0.61 -16.07
C GLY A 705 -36.16 1.90 -16.28
N GLY A 706 -36.14 2.44 -17.49
CA GLY A 706 -35.12 3.41 -17.88
C GLY A 706 -35.35 4.06 -19.24
N ALA A 707 -34.40 4.91 -19.63
CA ALA A 707 -34.40 5.65 -20.88
C ALA A 707 -33.13 5.34 -21.69
N VAL A 708 -33.33 5.09 -22.98
CA VAL A 708 -32.29 4.86 -23.99
C VAL A 708 -32.43 5.96 -25.06
N PRO A 709 -31.34 6.63 -25.48
CA PRO A 709 -31.45 7.64 -26.54
C PRO A 709 -31.79 6.96 -27.88
N THR A 710 -32.60 7.63 -28.70
CA THR A 710 -32.99 7.13 -30.03
C THR A 710 -31.89 7.34 -31.08
N GLY A 711 -30.89 8.17 -30.77
CA GLY A 711 -29.67 8.38 -31.55
C GLY A 711 -28.40 8.19 -30.72
N THR A 712 -27.24 8.51 -31.32
CA THR A 712 -25.94 8.44 -30.64
C THR A 712 -25.65 9.74 -29.90
N ILE A 713 -25.59 9.71 -28.56
CA ILE A 713 -25.15 10.85 -27.74
C ILE A 713 -23.70 10.59 -27.30
N GLN A 714 -22.75 11.25 -27.98
CA GLN A 714 -21.35 11.21 -27.60
C GLN A 714 -21.08 12.18 -26.43
N ILE A 715 -20.40 11.69 -25.41
CA ILE A 715 -20.02 12.45 -24.22
C ILE A 715 -18.69 13.18 -24.51
N PRO A 716 -18.60 14.50 -24.25
CA PRO A 716 -17.42 15.28 -24.58
C PRO A 716 -16.25 15.00 -23.62
N GLY A 717 -15.02 15.07 -24.13
CA GLY A 717 -13.80 15.06 -23.31
C GLY A 717 -13.54 13.75 -22.55
N GLN A 718 -12.88 13.86 -21.39
CA GLN A 718 -12.52 12.75 -20.51
C GLN A 718 -13.15 12.93 -19.11
N PRO A 719 -14.48 12.77 -18.95
CA PRO A 719 -15.13 12.97 -17.66
C PRO A 719 -14.64 12.00 -16.58
N ARG A 720 -14.44 12.52 -15.37
CA ARG A 720 -14.23 11.72 -14.15
C ARG A 720 -15.53 11.13 -13.59
N ALA A 721 -16.63 11.84 -13.78
CA ALA A 721 -17.96 11.37 -13.42
C ALA A 721 -19.02 12.03 -14.32
N LEU A 722 -20.21 11.44 -14.33
CA LEU A 722 -21.42 12.00 -14.91
C LEU A 722 -22.39 12.31 -13.77
N ARG A 723 -22.97 13.51 -13.74
CA ARG A 723 -24.06 13.87 -12.82
C ARG A 723 -25.41 13.84 -13.52
N LEU A 724 -26.46 13.45 -12.83
CA LEU A 724 -27.84 13.48 -13.31
C LEU A 724 -28.74 13.98 -12.17
N TRP A 725 -29.63 14.93 -12.44
CA TRP A 725 -30.70 15.25 -11.51
C TRP A 725 -31.82 14.23 -11.66
N VAL A 726 -32.26 13.62 -10.56
CA VAL A 726 -33.37 12.66 -10.51
C VAL A 726 -34.35 13.07 -9.43
N ASN A 727 -35.61 13.25 -9.79
CA ASN A 727 -36.73 13.42 -8.88
C ASN A 727 -37.36 12.05 -8.63
N SER A 728 -37.22 11.48 -7.43
CA SER A 728 -37.78 10.17 -7.06
C SER A 728 -38.90 10.28 -6.02
N ALA A 729 -39.70 9.21 -5.90
CA ALA A 729 -40.65 9.01 -4.82
C ALA A 729 -40.00 8.46 -3.52
N GLY A 730 -38.77 7.95 -3.60
CA GLY A 730 -38.10 7.31 -2.47
C GLY A 730 -38.42 5.82 -2.30
N ASP A 731 -38.75 5.10 -3.38
CA ASP A 731 -39.15 3.69 -3.29
C ASP A 731 -37.95 2.73 -3.03
N GLY A 732 -36.72 3.21 -3.14
CA GLY A 732 -35.47 2.45 -2.92
C GLY A 732 -34.90 1.78 -4.17
N GLU A 733 -35.24 2.25 -5.37
CA GLU A 733 -34.66 1.76 -6.63
C GLU A 733 -33.17 2.12 -6.76
N TRP A 734 -32.39 1.25 -7.39
CA TRP A 734 -30.95 1.46 -7.60
C TRP A 734 -30.68 2.19 -8.92
N ALA A 735 -30.35 3.47 -8.85
CA ALA A 735 -30.04 4.30 -10.01
C ALA A 735 -28.73 3.88 -10.70
N SER A 736 -28.80 3.63 -12.01
CA SER A 736 -27.72 3.06 -12.82
C SER A 736 -27.56 3.78 -14.17
N LEU A 737 -26.31 3.96 -14.62
CA LEU A 737 -25.96 4.62 -15.88
C LEU A 737 -24.96 3.76 -16.67
N GLN A 738 -25.15 3.63 -17.98
CA GLN A 738 -24.27 2.87 -18.86
C GLN A 738 -23.81 3.67 -20.08
N VAL A 739 -22.55 3.42 -20.46
CA VAL A 739 -21.85 4.06 -21.59
C VAL A 739 -21.02 3.00 -22.33
N TYR A 740 -20.80 3.21 -23.63
CA TYR A 740 -19.73 2.57 -24.38
C TYR A 740 -18.47 3.43 -24.33
N ASP A 741 -17.30 2.80 -24.35
CA ASP A 741 -16.00 3.45 -24.51
C ASP A 741 -15.61 3.60 -26.00
N ALA A 742 -14.43 4.17 -26.24
CA ALA A 742 -13.91 4.39 -27.58
C ALA A 742 -13.53 3.11 -28.36
N THR A 743 -13.39 1.96 -27.69
CA THR A 743 -13.19 0.66 -28.37
C THR A 743 -14.51 -0.01 -28.73
N GLY A 744 -15.64 0.57 -28.31
CA GLY A 744 -16.97 -0.02 -28.42
C GLY A 744 -17.33 -0.96 -27.27
N THR A 745 -16.50 -1.05 -26.22
CA THR A 745 -16.76 -1.87 -25.04
C THR A 745 -17.85 -1.23 -24.19
N LEU A 746 -18.86 -2.01 -23.80
CA LEU A 746 -19.90 -1.55 -22.88
C LEU A 746 -19.34 -1.58 -21.45
N LEU A 747 -19.19 -0.42 -20.81
CA LEU A 747 -18.73 -0.38 -19.43
C LEU A 747 -19.75 -1.04 -18.47
N PRO A 748 -19.28 -1.63 -17.35
CA PRO A 748 -20.14 -2.00 -16.24
C PRO A 748 -21.05 -0.85 -15.84
N ALA A 749 -22.28 -1.16 -15.42
CA ALA A 749 -23.22 -0.13 -15.00
C ALA A 749 -22.67 0.67 -13.82
N MET A 750 -22.36 1.94 -14.07
CA MET A 750 -21.99 2.93 -13.05
C MET A 750 -23.21 3.17 -12.19
N ARG A 751 -23.06 3.25 -10.87
CA ARG A 751 -24.19 3.38 -9.93
C ARG A 751 -23.93 4.47 -8.90
N ALA A 752 -24.95 5.28 -8.64
CA ALA A 752 -24.86 6.41 -7.72
C ALA A 752 -25.34 6.07 -6.30
N GLY A 753 -26.12 5.00 -6.13
CA GLY A 753 -26.75 4.61 -4.87
C GLY A 753 -28.24 4.26 -5.05
N TYR A 754 -28.89 3.94 -3.94
CA TYR A 754 -30.34 3.74 -3.89
C TYR A 754 -31.07 5.08 -3.75
N LEU A 755 -32.27 5.16 -4.34
CA LEU A 755 -33.17 6.31 -4.25
C LEU A 755 -34.15 6.09 -3.08
N ASP A 756 -33.64 6.17 -1.85
CA ASP A 756 -34.38 5.91 -0.60
C ASP A 756 -35.14 7.13 -0.05
N GLU A 757 -34.98 8.33 -0.65
CA GLU A 757 -35.62 9.57 -0.20
C GLU A 757 -36.42 10.25 -1.33
N PRO A 758 -37.60 10.85 -1.04
CA PRO A 758 -38.39 11.57 -2.03
C PRO A 758 -37.79 12.94 -2.40
N GLY A 759 -37.89 13.32 -3.67
CA GLY A 759 -37.53 14.65 -4.19
C GLY A 759 -36.35 14.64 -5.16
N TRP A 760 -35.84 15.85 -5.45
CA TRP A 760 -34.74 16.09 -6.39
C TRP A 760 -33.36 15.82 -5.77
N HIS A 761 -32.71 14.76 -6.23
CA HIS A 761 -31.33 14.40 -5.91
C HIS A 761 -30.41 14.66 -7.10
N GLN A 762 -29.16 15.06 -6.85
CA GLN A 762 -28.12 15.09 -7.88
C GLN A 762 -27.23 13.86 -7.70
N LEU A 763 -27.46 12.86 -8.55
CA LEU A 763 -26.73 11.60 -8.54
C LEU A 763 -25.40 11.74 -9.26
N GLU A 764 -24.32 11.16 -8.72
CA GLU A 764 -23.00 11.13 -9.36
C GLU A 764 -22.60 9.70 -9.72
N PHE A 765 -22.27 9.49 -10.98
CA PHE A 765 -21.88 8.22 -11.59
C PHE A 765 -20.38 8.31 -11.93
N PRO A 766 -19.47 7.77 -11.09
CA PRO A 766 -18.04 7.82 -11.35
C PRO A 766 -17.69 6.97 -12.58
N VAL A 767 -16.88 7.55 -13.48
CA VAL A 767 -16.35 6.84 -14.65
C VAL A 767 -15.16 5.98 -14.20
N PRO A 768 -15.10 4.68 -14.57
CA PRO A 768 -13.97 3.82 -14.20
C PRO A 768 -12.62 4.37 -14.67
N ALA A 769 -11.60 4.25 -13.82
CA ALA A 769 -10.22 4.53 -14.23
C ALA A 769 -9.80 3.62 -15.40
N GLY A 770 -8.98 4.14 -16.31
CA GLY A 770 -8.56 3.41 -17.51
C GLY A 770 -9.55 3.39 -18.68
N THR A 771 -10.74 4.00 -18.53
CA THR A 771 -11.74 4.14 -19.61
C THR A 771 -11.13 4.79 -20.88
N ALA A 772 -11.42 4.21 -22.06
CA ALA A 772 -11.05 4.78 -23.35
C ALA A 772 -12.07 5.85 -23.80
N TYR A 773 -11.59 7.03 -24.21
CA TYR A 773 -12.43 8.18 -24.58
C TYR A 773 -12.34 8.51 -26.08
N PRO A 774 -13.42 9.00 -26.74
CA PRO A 774 -14.67 9.49 -26.16
C PRO A 774 -15.64 8.39 -25.69
N LEU A 775 -16.44 8.71 -24.68
CA LEU A 775 -17.55 7.88 -24.23
C LEU A 775 -18.81 8.12 -25.09
N THR A 776 -19.69 7.13 -25.19
CA THR A 776 -21.01 7.24 -25.82
C THR A 776 -22.09 6.76 -24.85
N LEU A 777 -23.14 7.55 -24.62
CA LEU A 777 -24.24 7.19 -23.72
C LEU A 777 -25.04 5.99 -24.26
N ARG A 778 -25.23 4.96 -23.43
CA ARG A 778 -26.08 3.80 -23.74
C ARG A 778 -27.46 3.90 -23.11
N ARG A 779 -27.58 4.10 -21.80
CA ARG A 779 -28.88 4.26 -21.09
C ARG A 779 -28.71 4.76 -19.67
N TYR A 780 -29.75 5.42 -19.15
CA TYR A 780 -30.03 5.51 -17.72
C TYR A 780 -31.12 4.49 -17.36
N TYR A 781 -31.05 3.86 -16.19
CA TYR A 781 -32.14 3.03 -15.67
C TYR A 781 -32.14 2.93 -14.15
N SER A 782 -33.33 2.82 -13.58
CA SER A 782 -33.58 2.35 -12.23
C SER A 782 -33.63 0.82 -12.21
N ALA A 783 -33.08 0.18 -11.18
CA ALA A 783 -33.09 -1.27 -11.01
C ALA A 783 -33.63 -1.67 -9.64
N GLU A 784 -34.56 -2.62 -9.59
CA GLU A 784 -35.02 -3.24 -8.35
C GLU A 784 -34.59 -4.71 -8.29
N THR A 785 -33.92 -5.06 -7.19
CA THR A 785 -33.35 -6.39 -6.90
C THR A 785 -34.06 -7.11 -5.76
N ARG A 786 -34.82 -6.42 -4.92
CA ARG A 786 -35.64 -6.99 -3.84
C ARG A 786 -36.85 -7.70 -4.46
N PRO A 787 -37.10 -8.99 -4.17
CA PRO A 787 -38.21 -9.73 -4.77
C PRO A 787 -39.58 -9.28 -4.22
N ASP A 788 -39.60 -8.77 -3.00
CA ASP A 788 -40.76 -8.35 -2.22
C ASP A 788 -41.20 -6.90 -2.46
N ALA A 789 -40.31 -6.04 -2.96
CA ALA A 789 -40.61 -4.64 -3.29
C ALA A 789 -41.37 -4.50 -4.62
N GLN A 790 -42.67 -4.78 -4.62
CA GLN A 790 -43.56 -4.66 -5.78
C GLN A 790 -44.24 -3.28 -5.78
N TYR A 791 -43.98 -2.45 -6.80
CA TYR A 791 -44.52 -1.09 -6.93
C TYR A 791 -44.49 -0.57 -8.38
N LYS A 792 -45.07 0.63 -8.59
CA LYS A 792 -45.04 1.38 -9.85
C LYS A 792 -44.34 2.72 -9.64
N GLY A 793 -43.08 2.80 -10.05
CA GLY A 793 -42.28 4.01 -9.92
C GLY A 793 -42.60 5.05 -11.00
N ASN A 794 -42.48 6.31 -10.63
CA ASN A 794 -42.49 7.44 -11.55
C ASN A 794 -41.43 8.46 -11.10
N ILE A 795 -40.41 8.65 -11.93
CA ILE A 795 -39.29 9.56 -11.67
C ILE A 795 -39.14 10.57 -12.80
N VAL A 796 -38.50 11.71 -12.55
CA VAL A 796 -38.12 12.66 -13.61
C VAL A 796 -36.61 12.84 -13.61
N ILE A 797 -35.97 12.72 -14.78
CA ILE A 797 -34.52 12.96 -14.93
C ILE A 797 -34.24 14.21 -15.76
N ASP A 798 -33.15 14.90 -15.42
CA ASP A 798 -32.79 16.21 -15.99
C ASP A 798 -31.26 16.46 -15.89
N GLN A 799 -30.72 17.33 -16.75
CA GLN A 799 -29.34 17.83 -16.77
C GLN A 799 -28.27 16.75 -16.59
N LEU A 800 -28.22 15.76 -17.49
CA LEU A 800 -27.08 14.83 -17.55
C LEU A 800 -25.82 15.64 -17.88
N THR A 801 -24.84 15.64 -17.00
CA THR A 801 -23.72 16.59 -16.99
C THR A 801 -22.40 15.87 -16.82
N ALA A 802 -21.43 16.12 -17.69
CA ALA A 802 -20.07 15.59 -17.59
C ALA A 802 -19.21 16.48 -16.67
N LEU A 803 -18.51 15.86 -15.72
CA LEU A 803 -17.50 16.53 -14.88
C LEU A 803 -16.11 16.36 -15.52
N LEU A 804 -15.69 17.37 -16.28
CA LEU A 804 -14.47 17.34 -17.08
C LEU A 804 -13.29 17.93 -16.29
N PRO A 805 -12.09 17.31 -16.28
CA PRO A 805 -10.88 18.04 -15.95
C PRO A 805 -10.65 19.12 -17.02
N PRO A 806 -10.23 20.36 -16.65
CA PRO A 806 -9.89 21.38 -17.62
C PRO A 806 -8.84 20.89 -18.63
N SER A 807 -9.06 21.16 -19.92
CA SER A 807 -8.22 20.63 -20.99
C SER A 807 -6.77 21.09 -20.85
N ILE A 808 -5.84 20.21 -21.24
CA ILE A 808 -4.40 20.50 -21.23
C ILE A 808 -3.72 19.78 -22.41
N ASP A 809 -3.12 20.55 -23.30
CA ASP A 809 -2.35 20.01 -24.43
C ASP A 809 -0.99 19.55 -23.90
N VAL A 810 -0.80 18.24 -23.78
CA VAL A 810 0.48 17.65 -23.36
C VAL A 810 1.34 17.40 -24.60
N PRO A 811 2.58 17.92 -24.67
CA PRO A 811 3.47 17.66 -25.80
C PRO A 811 3.79 16.16 -25.96
N ASP A 812 3.80 15.69 -27.20
CA ASP A 812 4.22 14.32 -27.55
C ASP A 812 5.61 14.03 -26.97
N GLN A 813 5.71 12.97 -26.17
CA GLN A 813 6.99 12.46 -25.67
C GLN A 813 7.50 11.35 -26.59
N ALA A 814 8.80 11.34 -26.87
CA ALA A 814 9.41 10.24 -27.62
C ALA A 814 9.24 8.91 -26.85
N PRO A 815 8.83 7.81 -27.51
CA PRO A 815 8.64 6.53 -26.84
C PRO A 815 9.97 6.00 -26.29
N VAL A 816 9.93 5.47 -25.06
CA VAL A 816 11.10 4.83 -24.45
C VAL A 816 11.27 3.45 -25.06
N THR A 817 12.43 3.19 -25.66
CA THR A 817 12.79 1.91 -26.29
C THR A 817 13.82 1.17 -25.45
N ASP A 818 13.59 -0.12 -25.14
CA ASP A 818 14.56 -0.96 -24.43
C ASP A 818 15.42 -1.77 -25.41
N PRO A 819 16.75 -1.88 -25.20
CA PRO A 819 17.65 -2.69 -26.04
C PRO A 819 17.41 -4.21 -25.95
N LEU A 820 16.51 -4.69 -25.08
CA LEU A 820 16.04 -6.07 -25.08
C LEU A 820 15.38 -6.46 -26.41
N ILE A 821 14.60 -5.55 -27.02
CA ILE A 821 13.96 -5.81 -28.31
C ILE A 821 14.96 -5.54 -29.43
N VAL A 822 15.25 -6.56 -30.24
CA VAL A 822 16.16 -6.44 -31.38
C VAL A 822 15.54 -5.51 -32.44
N ARG A 823 16.31 -4.51 -32.85
CA ARG A 823 16.02 -3.61 -33.98
C ARG A 823 17.07 -3.80 -35.07
N ASN A 824 16.66 -3.74 -36.34
CA ASN A 824 17.53 -3.96 -37.49
C ASN A 824 18.38 -5.26 -37.41
N GLY A 825 17.79 -6.37 -36.96
CA GLY A 825 18.54 -7.60 -36.68
C GLY A 825 17.65 -8.81 -36.38
N ASP A 826 18.24 -9.88 -35.86
CA ASP A 826 17.53 -11.07 -35.37
C ASP A 826 18.37 -11.80 -34.30
N VAL A 827 17.77 -12.73 -33.57
CA VAL A 827 18.48 -13.54 -32.55
C VAL A 827 19.07 -14.84 -33.12
N SER A 828 19.25 -14.97 -34.44
CA SER A 828 19.72 -16.23 -35.05
C SER A 828 21.19 -16.57 -34.75
N GLY A 829 21.98 -15.57 -34.32
CA GLY A 829 23.36 -15.76 -33.88
C GLY A 829 23.51 -16.27 -32.44
N GLN A 830 22.44 -16.28 -31.63
CA GLN A 830 22.54 -16.64 -30.21
C GLN A 830 22.70 -18.16 -29.99
N PRO A 831 23.49 -18.61 -28.99
CA PRO A 831 23.75 -20.03 -28.72
C PRO A 831 22.52 -20.93 -28.58
N TRP A 832 21.40 -20.40 -28.10
CA TRP A 832 20.11 -21.07 -28.09
C TRP A 832 18.94 -20.08 -27.99
N LYS A 833 17.72 -20.58 -28.20
CA LYS A 833 16.51 -19.75 -28.27
C LYS A 833 15.31 -20.40 -27.57
N PHE A 834 14.38 -19.60 -27.10
CA PHE A 834 13.03 -20.04 -26.71
C PHE A 834 11.97 -19.12 -27.33
N ALA A 835 10.72 -19.55 -27.40
CA ALA A 835 9.61 -18.72 -27.86
C ALA A 835 8.58 -18.50 -26.74
N VAL A 836 7.85 -17.38 -26.80
CA VAL A 836 6.73 -17.08 -25.88
C VAL A 836 5.49 -16.72 -26.70
N MET A 837 4.34 -17.25 -26.27
CA MET A 837 3.00 -16.87 -26.74
C MET A 837 2.06 -16.70 -25.54
N SER A 838 1.06 -15.84 -25.65
CA SER A 838 0.06 -15.57 -24.59
C SER A 838 -1.26 -15.10 -25.21
N ASP A 839 -2.34 -15.03 -24.41
CA ASP A 839 -3.56 -14.30 -24.77
C ASP A 839 -4.14 -14.67 -26.16
N ALA A 840 -4.40 -15.96 -26.36
CA ALA A 840 -5.12 -16.49 -27.51
C ALA A 840 -6.64 -16.54 -27.30
N GLN A 841 -7.07 -16.82 -26.06
CA GLN A 841 -8.45 -16.84 -25.56
C GLN A 841 -9.47 -17.46 -26.53
N PHE A 842 -9.29 -18.73 -26.92
CA PHE A 842 -10.27 -19.46 -27.74
C PHE A 842 -11.20 -20.37 -26.91
N VAL A 843 -12.33 -20.75 -27.52
CA VAL A 843 -13.36 -21.62 -26.92
C VAL A 843 -13.68 -22.85 -27.78
N ALA A 844 -13.91 -23.99 -27.13
CA ALA A 844 -14.26 -25.25 -27.79
C ALA A 844 -15.68 -25.30 -28.39
N ARG A 845 -16.55 -24.33 -28.05
CA ARG A 845 -17.84 -24.14 -28.73
C ARG A 845 -17.71 -23.54 -30.14
N ASP A 846 -16.57 -22.92 -30.47
CA ASP A 846 -16.28 -22.38 -31.80
C ASP A 846 -14.84 -22.76 -32.23
N PRO A 847 -14.60 -24.05 -32.50
CA PRO A 847 -13.25 -24.59 -32.78
C PRO A 847 -12.70 -24.14 -34.14
N ASP A 848 -13.55 -23.58 -35.00
CA ASP A 848 -13.18 -23.03 -36.31
C ASP A 848 -13.08 -21.49 -36.29
N SER A 849 -13.22 -20.85 -35.13
CA SER A 849 -13.08 -19.39 -34.94
C SER A 849 -11.74 -18.84 -35.44
N ASP A 850 -11.71 -17.56 -35.81
CA ASP A 850 -10.47 -16.89 -36.22
C ASP A 850 -9.42 -16.83 -35.10
N LEU A 851 -9.84 -16.91 -33.83
CA LEU A 851 -8.93 -17.07 -32.67
C LEU A 851 -8.18 -18.40 -32.73
N VAL A 852 -8.85 -19.53 -33.00
CA VAL A 852 -8.17 -20.82 -33.19
C VAL A 852 -7.28 -20.80 -34.45
N LYS A 853 -7.72 -20.18 -35.55
CA LYS A 853 -6.88 -20.02 -36.76
C LYS A 853 -5.60 -19.23 -36.46
N ASN A 854 -5.70 -18.11 -35.76
CA ASN A 854 -4.57 -17.28 -35.34
C ASN A 854 -3.65 -18.01 -34.35
N ALA A 855 -4.19 -18.75 -33.38
CA ALA A 855 -3.41 -19.55 -32.44
C ALA A 855 -2.60 -20.65 -33.16
N ARG A 856 -3.22 -21.36 -34.11
CA ARG A 856 -2.53 -22.35 -34.97
C ARG A 856 -1.45 -21.69 -35.83
N ARG A 857 -1.73 -20.53 -36.44
CA ARG A 857 -0.73 -19.74 -37.17
C ARG A 857 0.48 -19.42 -36.28
N THR A 858 0.27 -18.93 -35.07
CA THR A 858 1.35 -18.63 -34.11
C THR A 858 2.19 -19.88 -33.82
N LEU A 859 1.58 -21.01 -33.51
CA LEU A 859 2.29 -22.27 -33.24
C LEU A 859 3.09 -22.77 -34.47
N GLN A 860 2.56 -22.59 -35.68
CA GLN A 860 3.25 -22.92 -36.93
C GLN A 860 4.45 -22.02 -37.22
N GLU A 861 4.32 -20.70 -37.00
CA GLU A 861 5.41 -19.72 -37.14
C GLU A 861 6.52 -19.97 -36.09
N ILE A 862 6.14 -20.25 -34.83
CA ILE A 862 7.04 -20.64 -33.73
C ILE A 862 7.84 -21.89 -34.10
N ARG A 863 7.16 -22.98 -34.50
CA ARG A 863 7.81 -24.24 -34.90
C ARG A 863 8.75 -24.03 -36.09
N ALA A 864 8.39 -23.17 -37.04
CA ALA A 864 9.24 -22.85 -38.20
C ALA A 864 10.53 -22.11 -37.80
N ALA A 865 10.50 -21.28 -36.75
CA ALA A 865 11.65 -20.54 -36.24
C ALA A 865 12.63 -21.38 -35.40
N LYS A 866 12.25 -22.62 -35.03
CA LYS A 866 13.08 -23.59 -34.30
C LYS A 866 13.71 -23.02 -33.02
N PRO A 867 12.91 -22.65 -32.01
CA PRO A 867 13.39 -22.52 -30.63
C PRO A 867 13.67 -23.92 -30.04
N ASP A 868 14.36 -23.95 -28.90
CA ASP A 868 14.60 -25.16 -28.11
C ASP A 868 13.32 -25.65 -27.40
N PHE A 869 12.47 -24.70 -26.95
CA PHE A 869 11.16 -24.94 -26.34
C PHE A 869 10.24 -23.71 -26.49
N LEU A 870 8.95 -23.91 -26.19
CA LEU A 870 7.91 -22.88 -26.13
C LEU A 870 7.49 -22.61 -24.68
N ILE A 871 7.20 -21.35 -24.36
CA ILE A 871 6.45 -20.94 -23.19
C ILE A 871 5.07 -20.44 -23.66
N ILE A 872 4.01 -20.99 -23.06
CA ILE A 872 2.65 -20.49 -23.16
C ILE A 872 2.38 -19.76 -21.86
N ASP A 873 2.32 -18.43 -21.90
CA ASP A 873 2.23 -17.56 -20.73
C ASP A 873 0.78 -17.07 -20.54
N GLY A 874 -0.09 -18.02 -20.23
CA GLY A 874 -1.50 -17.80 -19.91
C GLY A 874 -2.44 -17.41 -21.05
N ASP A 875 -3.72 -17.48 -20.73
CA ASP A 875 -4.87 -17.09 -21.53
C ASP A 875 -4.90 -17.72 -22.93
N LEU A 876 -4.59 -19.02 -23.02
CA LEU A 876 -4.72 -19.78 -24.26
C LEU A 876 -6.20 -20.13 -24.51
N VAL A 877 -6.95 -20.43 -23.44
CA VAL A 877 -8.41 -20.62 -23.47
C VAL A 877 -9.13 -19.38 -22.93
N ASP A 878 -10.43 -19.26 -23.14
CA ASP A 878 -11.24 -18.11 -22.67
C ASP A 878 -12.09 -18.42 -21.42
N GLU A 879 -12.60 -19.66 -21.27
CA GLU A 879 -13.68 -19.97 -20.30
C GLU A 879 -13.33 -21.04 -19.25
N ALA A 880 -12.06 -21.46 -19.16
CA ALA A 880 -11.59 -22.50 -18.24
C ALA A 880 -12.38 -23.84 -18.27
N SER A 881 -13.14 -24.15 -19.32
CA SER A 881 -13.96 -25.36 -19.34
C SER A 881 -13.12 -26.59 -19.72
N PRO A 882 -13.50 -27.81 -19.26
CA PRO A 882 -12.82 -29.04 -19.67
C PRO A 882 -12.82 -29.28 -21.19
N ALA A 883 -13.78 -28.69 -21.91
CA ALA A 883 -13.82 -28.76 -23.37
C ALA A 883 -12.77 -27.84 -24.01
N ASP A 884 -12.55 -26.63 -23.48
CA ASP A 884 -11.54 -25.70 -23.98
C ASP A 884 -10.13 -26.25 -23.77
N PHE A 885 -9.86 -26.82 -22.59
CA PHE A 885 -8.58 -27.51 -22.33
C PHE A 885 -8.36 -28.73 -23.23
N ALA A 886 -9.42 -29.48 -23.55
CA ALA A 886 -9.34 -30.59 -24.50
C ALA A 886 -9.13 -30.13 -25.97
N LEU A 887 -9.65 -28.96 -26.36
CA LEU A 887 -9.31 -28.33 -27.64
C LEU A 887 -7.87 -27.81 -27.63
N ALA A 888 -7.45 -27.08 -26.59
CA ALA A 888 -6.12 -26.51 -26.46
C ALA A 888 -5.04 -27.59 -26.52
N LYS A 889 -5.23 -28.70 -25.78
CA LYS A 889 -4.30 -29.84 -25.83
C LYS A 889 -4.20 -30.43 -27.24
N ARG A 890 -5.33 -30.57 -27.95
CA ARG A 890 -5.36 -31.04 -29.34
C ARG A 890 -4.65 -30.09 -30.30
N VAL A 891 -4.90 -28.79 -30.21
CA VAL A 891 -4.24 -27.75 -31.02
C VAL A 891 -2.72 -27.80 -30.81
N LEU A 892 -2.26 -27.90 -29.56
CA LEU A 892 -0.84 -28.03 -29.24
C LEU A 892 -0.24 -29.32 -29.79
N ASP A 893 -0.90 -30.48 -29.64
CA ASP A 893 -0.39 -31.76 -30.13
C ASP A 893 -0.34 -31.82 -31.68
N GLU A 894 -1.33 -31.24 -32.37
CA GLU A 894 -1.39 -31.17 -33.84
C GLU A 894 -0.35 -30.21 -34.45
N GLU A 895 -0.15 -29.04 -33.84
CA GLU A 895 0.75 -28.01 -34.37
C GLU A 895 2.21 -28.16 -33.87
N LEU A 896 2.45 -28.69 -32.66
CA LEU A 896 3.82 -28.94 -32.18
C LEU A 896 4.33 -30.34 -32.55
N GLN A 897 3.42 -31.30 -32.84
CA GLN A 897 3.73 -32.64 -33.37
C GLN A 897 4.67 -33.48 -32.49
N GLY A 898 4.75 -33.15 -31.19
CA GLY A 898 5.74 -33.72 -30.26
C GLY A 898 7.20 -33.35 -30.57
N THR A 899 7.44 -32.41 -31.49
CA THR A 899 8.79 -31.99 -31.94
C THR A 899 9.36 -30.80 -31.17
N LEU A 900 8.51 -30.00 -30.54
CA LEU A 900 8.88 -28.85 -29.71
C LEU A 900 8.29 -29.03 -28.30
N PRO A 901 9.12 -29.13 -27.24
CA PRO A 901 8.64 -29.09 -25.86
C PRO A 901 7.94 -27.77 -25.54
N TYR A 902 6.95 -27.79 -24.64
CA TYR A 902 6.30 -26.58 -24.16
C TYR A 902 6.12 -26.59 -22.64
N TYR A 903 6.20 -25.40 -22.05
CA TYR A 903 5.83 -25.10 -20.67
C TYR A 903 4.60 -24.20 -20.71
N TYR A 904 3.64 -24.42 -19.81
CA TYR A 904 2.38 -23.68 -19.80
C TYR A 904 2.14 -23.11 -18.41
N VAL A 905 2.12 -21.79 -18.31
CA VAL A 905 1.77 -21.01 -17.11
C VAL A 905 0.29 -20.63 -17.22
N PRO A 906 -0.54 -20.79 -16.18
CA PRO A 906 -1.95 -20.40 -16.25
C PRO A 906 -2.14 -18.89 -16.05
N GLY A 907 -2.91 -18.29 -16.95
CA GLY A 907 -3.49 -16.97 -16.83
C GLY A 907 -4.87 -17.01 -16.15
N ASN A 908 -5.57 -15.89 -16.14
CA ASN A 908 -6.87 -15.80 -15.45
C ASN A 908 -8.03 -16.40 -16.26
N HIS A 909 -7.91 -16.55 -17.57
CA HIS A 909 -8.91 -17.26 -18.38
C HIS A 909 -8.76 -18.80 -18.28
N GLU A 910 -7.66 -19.30 -17.71
CA GLU A 910 -7.55 -20.70 -17.26
C GLU A 910 -8.28 -21.00 -15.93
N VAL A 911 -8.87 -19.99 -15.27
CA VAL A 911 -9.77 -20.19 -14.11
C VAL A 911 -11.15 -19.53 -14.25
N MET A 912 -11.25 -18.32 -14.83
CA MET A 912 -12.47 -17.50 -14.89
C MET A 912 -13.25 -17.42 -13.56
N GLY A 913 -12.52 -17.30 -12.45
CA GLY A 913 -13.07 -17.29 -11.08
C GLY A 913 -13.47 -18.66 -10.53
N GLY A 914 -13.37 -19.73 -11.32
CA GLY A 914 -13.59 -21.13 -10.93
C GLY A 914 -12.36 -21.81 -10.31
N SER A 915 -12.24 -23.13 -10.54
CA SER A 915 -11.10 -23.92 -10.08
C SER A 915 -10.10 -24.22 -11.19
N ILE A 916 -8.83 -24.09 -10.84
CA ILE A 916 -7.65 -24.45 -11.66
C ILE A 916 -7.50 -25.96 -11.86
N ASP A 917 -8.32 -26.79 -11.21
CA ASP A 917 -8.26 -28.26 -11.33
C ASP A 917 -8.49 -28.75 -12.77
N ASN A 918 -9.28 -28.01 -13.57
CA ASN A 918 -9.49 -28.31 -14.99
C ASN A 918 -8.19 -28.19 -15.81
N PHE A 919 -7.38 -27.16 -15.54
CA PHE A 919 -6.04 -27.03 -16.11
C PHE A 919 -5.14 -28.16 -15.62
N LYS A 920 -5.10 -28.41 -14.30
CA LYS A 920 -4.22 -29.41 -13.67
C LYS A 920 -4.48 -30.83 -14.19
N ALA A 921 -5.74 -31.15 -14.50
CA ALA A 921 -6.14 -32.44 -15.07
C ALA A 921 -5.60 -32.70 -16.50
N VAL A 922 -5.21 -31.66 -17.24
CA VAL A 922 -4.74 -31.76 -18.64
C VAL A 922 -3.26 -31.40 -18.79
N PHE A 923 -2.76 -30.44 -18.02
CA PHE A 923 -1.41 -29.86 -18.16
C PHE A 923 -0.51 -30.03 -16.92
N GLY A 924 -1.03 -30.51 -15.78
CA GLY A 924 -0.25 -30.80 -14.58
C GLY A 924 0.03 -29.58 -13.70
N SER A 925 1.28 -29.41 -13.26
CA SER A 925 1.67 -28.36 -12.31
C SER A 925 1.52 -26.96 -12.90
N THR A 926 0.94 -26.04 -12.12
CA THR A 926 0.71 -24.64 -12.50
C THR A 926 1.96 -23.75 -12.34
N SER A 927 2.90 -24.17 -11.49
CA SER A 927 4.25 -23.62 -11.37
C SER A 927 5.30 -24.71 -11.56
N GLN A 928 6.42 -24.35 -12.19
CA GLN A 928 7.50 -25.27 -12.57
C GLN A 928 8.87 -24.59 -12.43
N VAL A 929 9.91 -25.38 -12.16
CA VAL A 929 11.30 -24.94 -12.08
C VAL A 929 12.16 -25.88 -12.92
N PHE A 930 12.95 -25.34 -13.83
CA PHE A 930 13.83 -26.13 -14.69
C PHE A 930 15.05 -25.33 -15.16
N ASP A 931 16.17 -26.02 -15.37
CA ASP A 931 17.41 -25.41 -15.88
C ASP A 931 17.65 -25.80 -17.33
N HIS A 932 17.92 -24.81 -18.20
CA HIS A 932 18.26 -25.03 -19.59
C HIS A 932 19.51 -24.23 -19.98
N LYS A 933 20.57 -24.94 -20.40
CA LYS A 933 21.83 -24.37 -20.93
C LYS A 933 22.44 -23.23 -20.08
N GLY A 934 22.31 -23.31 -18.76
CA GLY A 934 22.85 -22.33 -17.80
C GLY A 934 21.86 -21.29 -17.29
N THR A 935 20.61 -21.29 -17.76
CA THR A 935 19.53 -20.41 -17.29
C THR A 935 18.48 -21.20 -16.51
N ARG A 936 18.18 -20.78 -15.28
CA ARG A 936 17.04 -21.30 -14.50
C ARG A 936 15.76 -20.59 -14.88
N PHE A 937 14.72 -21.34 -15.20
CA PHE A 937 13.36 -20.85 -15.36
C PHE A 937 12.56 -21.15 -14.10
N VAL A 938 11.82 -20.16 -13.62
CA VAL A 938 10.83 -20.29 -12.55
C VAL A 938 9.51 -19.76 -13.08
N THR A 939 8.47 -20.58 -13.12
CA THR A 939 7.11 -20.15 -13.49
C THR A 939 6.23 -20.04 -12.26
N VAL A 940 5.38 -19.01 -12.21
CA VAL A 940 4.49 -18.72 -11.07
C VAL A 940 3.05 -18.58 -11.55
N ASP A 941 2.14 -19.28 -10.86
CA ASP A 941 0.70 -19.19 -11.06
C ASP A 941 0.19 -17.85 -10.51
N THR A 942 -0.29 -16.99 -11.42
CA THR A 942 -0.97 -15.73 -11.11
C THR A 942 -2.40 -15.71 -11.66
N SER A 943 -3.00 -16.88 -11.90
CA SER A 943 -4.36 -17.03 -12.46
C SER A 943 -5.45 -16.30 -11.65
N ARG A 944 -5.20 -15.97 -10.37
CA ARG A 944 -6.09 -15.13 -9.54
C ARG A 944 -5.60 -13.68 -9.34
N LEU A 945 -4.94 -13.10 -10.35
CA LEU A 945 -4.50 -11.69 -10.41
C LEU A 945 -3.53 -11.24 -9.28
N THR A 946 -3.02 -12.22 -8.53
CA THR A 946 -2.11 -12.15 -7.38
C THR A 946 -1.43 -13.52 -7.24
N ILE A 947 -0.23 -13.56 -6.67
CA ILE A 947 0.40 -14.82 -6.25
C ILE A 947 -0.41 -15.42 -5.10
N ARG A 948 -0.73 -14.60 -4.08
CA ARG A 948 -1.56 -14.97 -2.91
C ARG A 948 -2.88 -15.65 -3.27
N GLY A 949 -3.61 -15.12 -4.25
CA GLY A 949 -4.93 -15.62 -4.63
C GLY A 949 -4.87 -16.97 -5.35
N SER A 950 -3.75 -17.27 -6.02
CA SER A 950 -3.48 -18.56 -6.65
C SER A 950 -2.90 -19.55 -5.63
N ASP A 951 -1.69 -19.28 -5.16
CA ASP A 951 -0.98 -20.00 -4.11
C ASP A 951 0.14 -19.10 -3.56
N TRP A 952 0.00 -18.69 -2.29
CA TRP A 952 0.96 -17.83 -1.60
C TRP A 952 2.34 -18.48 -1.39
N THR A 953 2.43 -19.81 -1.28
CA THR A 953 3.68 -20.52 -0.98
C THR A 953 4.73 -20.32 -2.08
N GLN A 954 4.28 -20.05 -3.31
CA GLN A 954 5.11 -19.78 -4.47
C GLN A 954 6.09 -18.62 -4.26
N LEU A 955 5.75 -17.61 -3.44
CA LEU A 955 6.67 -16.51 -3.14
C LEU A 955 7.87 -17.01 -2.29
N GLY A 956 7.65 -17.96 -1.38
CA GLY A 956 8.72 -18.66 -0.66
C GLY A 956 9.55 -19.57 -1.58
N THR A 957 8.89 -20.26 -2.53
CA THR A 957 9.58 -21.06 -3.56
C THR A 957 10.47 -20.20 -4.44
N LEU A 958 9.99 -19.05 -4.93
CA LEU A 958 10.77 -18.10 -5.72
C LEU A 958 12.02 -17.62 -4.96
N ARG A 959 11.87 -17.23 -3.69
CA ARG A 959 13.00 -16.86 -2.83
C ARG A 959 14.02 -18.01 -2.74
N GLY A 960 13.55 -19.21 -2.46
CA GLY A 960 14.38 -20.41 -2.35
C GLY A 960 15.11 -20.77 -3.65
N GLU A 961 14.50 -20.56 -4.83
CA GLU A 961 15.17 -20.80 -6.11
C GLU A 961 16.18 -19.73 -6.49
N LEU A 962 15.93 -18.46 -6.15
CA LEU A 962 16.94 -17.39 -6.29
C LEU A 962 18.14 -17.64 -5.38
N ASP A 963 17.91 -18.04 -4.12
CA ASP A 963 18.98 -18.37 -3.17
C ASP A 963 19.79 -19.62 -3.60
N LYS A 964 19.16 -20.61 -4.26
CA LYS A 964 19.85 -21.75 -4.89
C LYS A 964 20.64 -21.32 -6.12
N ALA A 965 20.02 -20.60 -7.06
CA ALA A 965 20.65 -20.12 -8.28
C ALA A 965 21.84 -19.20 -8.00
N ALA A 966 21.84 -18.46 -6.88
CA ALA A 966 22.98 -17.66 -6.45
C ALA A 966 24.20 -18.53 -6.11
N GLN A 967 23.97 -19.67 -5.45
CA GLN A 967 25.00 -20.60 -4.99
C GLN A 967 25.47 -21.60 -6.06
N ASP A 968 24.66 -21.89 -7.07
CA ASP A 968 24.94 -22.87 -8.11
C ASP A 968 25.85 -22.29 -9.22
N PRO A 969 27.09 -22.78 -9.41
CA PRO A 969 27.99 -22.29 -10.46
C PRO A 969 27.60 -22.76 -11.87
N ALA A 970 26.66 -23.70 -12.01
CA ALA A 970 26.12 -24.11 -13.31
C ALA A 970 24.97 -23.22 -13.80
N VAL A 971 24.42 -22.36 -12.93
CA VAL A 971 23.37 -21.37 -13.28
C VAL A 971 24.02 -19.99 -13.40
N GLY A 972 24.08 -19.45 -14.62
CA GLY A 972 24.55 -18.09 -14.92
C GLY A 972 23.42 -17.05 -14.99
N SER A 973 22.17 -17.48 -15.17
CA SER A 973 21.02 -16.56 -15.28
C SER A 973 19.71 -17.15 -14.73
N VAL A 974 18.73 -16.29 -14.45
CA VAL A 974 17.35 -16.65 -14.04
C VAL A 974 16.32 -15.92 -14.91
N VAL A 975 15.27 -16.63 -15.35
CA VAL A 975 14.03 -16.07 -15.91
C VAL A 975 12.87 -16.36 -14.97
N LEU A 976 12.16 -15.33 -14.54
CA LEU A 976 10.84 -15.44 -13.92
C LEU A 976 9.75 -15.27 -14.98
N VAL A 977 8.77 -16.16 -15.00
CA VAL A 977 7.62 -16.13 -15.91
C VAL A 977 6.32 -16.17 -15.10
N GLN A 978 5.43 -15.21 -15.32
CA GLN A 978 4.07 -15.25 -14.78
C GLN A 978 3.12 -14.41 -15.65
N HIS A 979 1.92 -14.92 -15.93
CA HIS A 979 1.01 -14.28 -16.87
C HIS A 979 0.67 -12.82 -16.50
N VAL A 980 0.41 -12.52 -15.22
CA VAL A 980 0.02 -11.16 -14.77
C VAL A 980 1.26 -10.38 -14.33
N PRO A 981 1.70 -9.35 -15.07
CA PRO A 981 2.99 -8.70 -14.81
C PRO A 981 2.99 -7.82 -13.54
N PRO A 982 4.14 -7.65 -12.87
CA PRO A 982 4.29 -6.70 -11.76
C PRO A 982 3.95 -5.24 -12.11
N ARG A 983 4.00 -4.86 -13.39
CA ARG A 983 3.69 -3.51 -13.90
C ARG A 983 2.93 -3.56 -15.20
N ASP A 984 1.94 -2.69 -15.33
CA ASP A 984 1.19 -2.42 -16.56
C ASP A 984 1.69 -1.07 -17.12
N PRO A 985 2.22 -1.02 -18.36
CA PRO A 985 2.78 0.19 -18.95
C PRO A 985 1.71 1.19 -19.39
N THR A 986 0.44 0.79 -19.48
CA THR A 986 -0.65 1.65 -19.94
C THR A 986 -1.06 2.68 -18.87
N PRO A 987 -1.75 3.77 -19.25
CA PRO A 987 -2.30 4.73 -18.28
C PRO A 987 -3.39 4.16 -17.36
N SER A 988 -3.95 2.98 -17.69
CA SER A 988 -5.02 2.34 -16.90
C SER A 988 -4.51 1.67 -15.63
N ARG A 989 -3.37 0.97 -15.74
CA ARG A 989 -2.87 0.00 -14.76
C ARG A 989 -3.91 -1.05 -14.33
N ALA A 990 -4.76 -1.46 -15.27
CA ALA A 990 -5.80 -2.45 -15.02
C ALA A 990 -5.27 -3.89 -15.06
N SER A 991 -4.13 -4.12 -15.71
CA SER A 991 -3.56 -5.45 -16.00
C SER A 991 -2.20 -5.68 -15.33
N GLU A 992 -1.99 -5.14 -14.12
CA GLU A 992 -0.84 -5.46 -13.26
C GLU A 992 -1.24 -6.29 -12.02
N LEU A 993 -0.26 -6.96 -11.39
CA LEU A 993 -0.43 -7.63 -10.11
C LEU A 993 -1.16 -6.72 -9.12
N SER A 994 -2.39 -7.09 -8.77
CA SER A 994 -3.28 -6.22 -7.97
C SER A 994 -2.80 -6.04 -6.53
N ASP A 995 -2.05 -7.00 -5.99
CA ASP A 995 -1.26 -6.83 -4.78
C ASP A 995 0.09 -6.17 -5.13
N ARG A 996 0.16 -4.84 -4.97
CA ARG A 996 1.37 -4.07 -5.32
C ARG A 996 2.57 -4.40 -4.43
N LYS A 997 2.39 -5.04 -3.27
CA LYS A 997 3.50 -5.51 -2.43
C LYS A 997 4.14 -6.78 -2.99
N GLU A 998 3.37 -7.67 -3.61
CA GLU A 998 3.93 -8.82 -4.34
C GLU A 998 4.83 -8.35 -5.49
N ALA A 999 4.33 -7.42 -6.32
CA ALA A 999 5.10 -6.81 -7.40
C ALA A 999 6.41 -6.19 -6.93
N ALA A 1000 6.35 -5.34 -5.90
CA ALA A 1000 7.54 -4.71 -5.30
C ALA A 1000 8.54 -5.71 -4.71
N THR A 1001 8.06 -6.83 -4.15
CA THR A 1001 8.91 -7.89 -3.60
C THR A 1001 9.66 -8.63 -4.70
N ILE A 1002 8.98 -8.99 -5.79
CA ILE A 1002 9.57 -9.63 -6.98
C ILE A 1002 10.64 -8.73 -7.60
N GLU A 1003 10.30 -7.46 -7.84
CA GLU A 1003 11.23 -6.46 -8.40
C GLU A 1003 12.49 -6.31 -7.54
N THR A 1004 12.31 -6.23 -6.21
CA THR A 1004 13.44 -6.14 -5.27
C THR A 1004 14.31 -7.38 -5.32
N TRP A 1005 13.73 -8.59 -5.30
CA TRP A 1005 14.51 -9.83 -5.27
C TRP A 1005 15.22 -10.15 -6.58
N LEU A 1006 14.63 -9.87 -7.75
CA LEU A 1006 15.35 -10.02 -9.03
C LEU A 1006 16.49 -9.00 -9.15
N THR A 1007 16.25 -7.75 -8.73
CA THR A 1007 17.29 -6.70 -8.69
C THR A 1007 18.43 -7.08 -7.76
N ASP A 1008 18.12 -7.49 -6.52
CA ASP A 1008 19.14 -7.87 -5.54
C ASP A 1008 19.82 -9.19 -5.91
N PHE A 1009 19.16 -10.14 -6.57
CA PHE A 1009 19.81 -11.33 -7.15
C PHE A 1009 20.87 -10.93 -8.18
N GLN A 1010 20.48 -10.18 -9.21
CA GLN A 1010 21.39 -9.73 -10.27
C GLN A 1010 22.55 -8.91 -9.69
N ARG A 1011 22.25 -7.97 -8.78
CA ARG A 1011 23.25 -7.09 -8.16
C ARG A 1011 24.18 -7.80 -7.17
N SER A 1012 23.69 -8.80 -6.41
CA SER A 1012 24.50 -9.49 -5.40
C SER A 1012 25.30 -10.67 -5.94
N THR A 1013 25.02 -11.13 -7.17
CA THR A 1013 25.72 -12.27 -7.80
C THR A 1013 26.42 -11.91 -9.12
N GLY A 1014 26.03 -10.82 -9.78
CA GLY A 1014 26.42 -10.48 -11.15
C GLY A 1014 25.74 -11.32 -12.24
N LYS A 1015 24.91 -12.31 -11.86
CA LYS A 1015 24.20 -13.22 -12.76
C LYS A 1015 23.04 -12.53 -13.46
N GLY A 1016 22.70 -12.98 -14.65
CA GLY A 1016 21.58 -12.42 -15.40
C GLY A 1016 20.24 -12.67 -14.72
N ALA A 1017 19.38 -11.66 -14.64
CA ALA A 1017 17.96 -11.83 -14.34
C ALA A 1017 17.10 -11.30 -15.51
N ALA A 1018 15.90 -11.85 -15.69
CA ALA A 1018 14.87 -11.32 -16.57
C ALA A 1018 13.46 -11.70 -16.10
N PHE A 1019 12.47 -10.91 -16.49
CA PHE A 1019 11.05 -11.14 -16.24
C PHE A 1019 10.26 -11.22 -17.57
N VAL A 1020 9.32 -12.16 -17.64
CA VAL A 1020 8.35 -12.32 -18.73
C VAL A 1020 6.93 -12.41 -18.17
N GLY A 1021 6.00 -11.66 -18.77
CA GLY A 1021 4.55 -11.76 -18.52
C GLY A 1021 3.71 -11.53 -19.78
N GLY A 1022 2.39 -11.59 -19.65
CA GLY A 1022 1.40 -11.33 -20.71
C GLY A 1022 0.28 -10.40 -20.21
N HIS A 1023 -0.98 -10.80 -20.39
CA HIS A 1023 -2.19 -10.25 -19.75
C HIS A 1023 -2.64 -8.84 -20.17
N VAL A 1024 -1.71 -7.88 -20.28
CA VAL A 1024 -2.00 -6.50 -20.74
C VAL A 1024 -2.46 -6.48 -22.20
N GLY A 1025 -2.05 -7.47 -22.98
CA GLY A 1025 -2.37 -7.57 -24.41
C GLY A 1025 -1.72 -6.50 -25.28
N THR A 1026 -0.49 -6.11 -24.93
CA THR A 1026 0.38 -5.24 -25.73
C THR A 1026 1.83 -5.71 -25.64
N PHE A 1027 2.60 -5.62 -26.72
CA PHE A 1027 4.04 -5.91 -26.69
C PHE A 1027 4.81 -4.76 -26.05
N HIS A 1028 5.49 -5.01 -24.93
CA HIS A 1028 6.26 -3.99 -24.22
C HIS A 1028 7.58 -4.53 -23.65
N ALA A 1029 8.60 -3.69 -23.60
CA ALA A 1029 9.87 -3.96 -22.93
C ALA A 1029 10.37 -2.73 -22.18
N GLY A 1030 10.95 -2.95 -21.01
CA GLY A 1030 11.60 -1.95 -20.17
C GLY A 1030 12.47 -2.60 -19.10
N ARG A 1031 13.00 -1.81 -18.16
CA ARG A 1031 13.86 -2.29 -17.06
C ARG A 1031 13.43 -1.79 -15.69
N VAL A 1032 13.71 -2.60 -14.68
CA VAL A 1032 13.71 -2.21 -13.26
C VAL A 1032 15.11 -2.43 -12.74
N ASP A 1033 15.84 -1.35 -12.45
CA ASP A 1033 17.24 -1.38 -11.98
C ASP A 1033 18.15 -2.38 -12.76
N GLY A 1034 18.10 -2.30 -14.10
CA GLY A 1034 18.88 -3.16 -15.01
C GLY A 1034 18.37 -4.59 -15.21
N VAL A 1035 17.32 -5.03 -14.52
CA VAL A 1035 16.62 -6.30 -14.84
C VAL A 1035 15.64 -6.03 -15.99
N PRO A 1036 15.71 -6.74 -17.13
CA PRO A 1036 14.75 -6.58 -18.22
C PRO A 1036 13.39 -7.18 -17.85
N TYR A 1037 12.33 -6.43 -18.13
CA TYR A 1037 10.93 -6.79 -17.97
C TYR A 1037 10.26 -6.74 -19.33
N PHE A 1038 9.74 -7.87 -19.79
CA PHE A 1038 9.00 -8.00 -21.04
C PHE A 1038 7.55 -8.38 -20.80
N ILE A 1039 6.66 -7.81 -21.62
CA ILE A 1039 5.25 -8.17 -21.70
C ILE A 1039 4.98 -8.63 -23.13
N ASN A 1040 4.57 -9.88 -23.27
CA ASN A 1040 4.16 -10.49 -24.52
C ASN A 1040 2.73 -10.02 -24.85
N GLY A 1041 2.53 -9.50 -26.07
CA GLY A 1041 1.21 -9.15 -26.57
C GLY A 1041 0.47 -10.34 -27.19
N ASN A 1042 -0.81 -10.13 -27.51
CA ASN A 1042 -1.71 -11.22 -27.85
C ASN A 1042 -1.27 -12.10 -29.02
N SER A 1043 -1.40 -13.42 -28.87
CA SER A 1043 -1.11 -14.40 -29.91
C SER A 1043 -2.31 -14.84 -30.74
N ALA A 1044 -3.53 -14.43 -30.37
CA ALA A 1044 -4.69 -14.48 -31.27
C ALA A 1044 -5.78 -13.43 -31.00
N LYS A 1045 -6.01 -13.07 -29.73
CA LYS A 1045 -7.03 -12.09 -29.28
C LYS A 1045 -6.77 -10.68 -29.82
N THR A 1046 -7.83 -9.90 -30.08
CA THR A 1046 -7.71 -8.47 -30.43
C THR A 1046 -6.91 -7.70 -29.34
N PRO A 1047 -5.84 -6.97 -29.69
CA PRO A 1047 -4.99 -6.26 -28.73
C PRO A 1047 -5.68 -5.12 -27.98
N SER A 1048 -5.16 -4.78 -26.79
CA SER A 1048 -5.76 -3.82 -25.86
C SER A 1048 -5.40 -2.35 -26.14
N THR A 1049 -4.38 -2.08 -26.95
CA THR A 1049 -3.81 -0.74 -27.19
C THR A 1049 -3.72 -0.43 -28.70
N THR A 1050 -3.21 0.74 -29.08
CA THR A 1050 -2.90 1.02 -30.49
C THR A 1050 -1.63 0.30 -30.94
N PRO A 1051 -1.44 0.00 -32.25
CA PRO A 1051 -0.23 -0.67 -32.72
C PRO A 1051 1.09 0.09 -32.42
N ALA A 1052 1.03 1.42 -32.26
CA ALA A 1052 2.17 2.25 -31.87
C ALA A 1052 2.61 2.05 -30.40
N GLU A 1053 1.73 1.49 -29.57
CA GLU A 1053 1.97 1.14 -28.16
C GLU A 1053 2.25 -0.36 -27.97
N GLY A 1054 2.32 -1.14 -29.07
CA GLY A 1054 2.46 -2.60 -29.07
C GLY A 1054 1.17 -3.38 -29.36
N GLY A 1055 0.07 -2.71 -29.72
CA GLY A 1055 -1.27 -3.28 -29.92
C GLY A 1055 -1.49 -4.04 -31.23
N PHE A 1056 -0.72 -5.11 -31.46
CA PHE A 1056 -0.84 -6.02 -32.60
C PHE A 1056 -0.78 -7.49 -32.16
N THR A 1057 -1.36 -8.41 -32.96
CA THR A 1057 -1.22 -9.84 -32.71
C THR A 1057 0.15 -10.36 -33.14
N GLY A 1058 0.71 -11.33 -32.42
CA GLY A 1058 2.04 -11.88 -32.67
C GLY A 1058 2.56 -12.79 -31.58
N TRP A 1059 3.88 -12.95 -31.51
CA TRP A 1059 4.59 -13.74 -30.51
C TRP A 1059 6.02 -13.21 -30.35
N SER A 1060 6.81 -13.74 -29.42
CA SER A 1060 8.22 -13.34 -29.25
C SER A 1060 9.21 -14.50 -29.35
N LEU A 1061 10.34 -14.26 -30.02
CA LEU A 1061 11.46 -15.22 -30.16
C LEU A 1061 12.67 -14.70 -29.39
N TRP A 1062 12.99 -15.36 -28.30
CA TRP A 1062 14.08 -15.00 -27.41
C TRP A 1062 15.36 -15.75 -27.78
N GLY A 1063 16.49 -15.07 -27.73
CA GLY A 1063 17.83 -15.66 -27.86
C GLY A 1063 18.68 -15.36 -26.65
N VAL A 1064 19.47 -16.35 -26.23
CA VAL A 1064 20.22 -16.32 -24.97
C VAL A 1064 21.68 -16.66 -25.22
N ASP A 1065 22.57 -15.79 -24.74
CA ASP A 1065 24.00 -16.05 -24.54
C ASP A 1065 24.23 -16.28 -23.03
N PRO A 1066 24.60 -17.49 -22.58
CA PRO A 1066 24.70 -17.78 -21.14
C PRO A 1066 25.82 -16.98 -20.45
N VAL A 1067 25.47 -16.21 -19.41
CA VAL A 1067 26.43 -15.42 -18.62
C VAL A 1067 27.57 -16.30 -18.11
N THR A 1068 28.80 -15.93 -18.45
CA THR A 1068 29.99 -16.63 -17.97
C THR A 1068 30.33 -16.24 -16.53
N ALA A 1069 31.10 -17.11 -15.85
CA ALA A 1069 31.58 -16.80 -14.50
C ALA A 1069 32.43 -15.51 -14.45
N GLU A 1070 33.21 -15.22 -15.50
CA GLU A 1070 34.05 -14.01 -15.57
C GLU A 1070 33.19 -12.73 -15.69
N GLU A 1071 32.09 -12.77 -16.46
CA GLU A 1071 31.14 -11.66 -16.53
C GLU A 1071 30.36 -11.47 -15.23
N SER A 1072 29.95 -12.58 -14.59
CA SER A 1072 29.28 -12.57 -13.29
C SER A 1072 30.19 -11.97 -12.21
N ASP A 1073 31.45 -12.42 -12.11
CA ASP A 1073 32.43 -11.87 -11.18
C ASP A 1073 32.69 -10.37 -11.45
N ALA A 1074 32.80 -9.98 -12.73
CA ALA A 1074 33.00 -8.57 -13.10
C ALA A 1074 31.80 -7.67 -12.75
N ALA A 1075 30.57 -8.15 -12.92
CA ALA A 1075 29.34 -7.42 -12.57
C ALA A 1075 29.08 -7.42 -11.05
N HIS A 1076 29.50 -8.47 -10.33
CA HIS A 1076 29.45 -8.52 -8.86
C HIS A 1076 30.42 -7.53 -8.21
N VAL A 1077 31.65 -7.41 -8.73
CA VAL A 1077 32.69 -6.53 -8.19
C VAL A 1077 32.41 -5.05 -8.49
N ASP A 1078 31.80 -4.73 -9.63
CA ASP A 1078 31.38 -3.36 -9.98
C ASP A 1078 29.85 -3.27 -10.20
N PRO A 1079 29.06 -3.04 -9.13
CA PRO A 1079 27.59 -3.06 -9.19
C PRO A 1079 26.96 -1.83 -9.87
N VAL A 1080 27.76 -1.00 -10.56
CA VAL A 1080 27.29 0.07 -11.46
C VAL A 1080 27.77 -0.11 -12.90
N ARG A 1081 28.45 -1.23 -13.19
CA ARG A 1081 28.72 -1.73 -14.54
C ARG A 1081 27.41 -2.01 -15.29
N ASP A 1082 27.48 -2.12 -16.61
CA ASP A 1082 26.38 -2.64 -17.41
C ASP A 1082 26.16 -4.13 -17.08
N ALA A 1083 24.89 -4.52 -16.95
CA ALA A 1083 24.54 -5.92 -16.73
C ALA A 1083 24.99 -6.77 -17.95
N PRO A 1084 25.36 -8.05 -17.78
CA PRO A 1084 25.71 -8.92 -18.90
C PRO A 1084 24.64 -8.87 -20.00
N ALA A 1085 25.06 -8.75 -21.27
CA ALA A 1085 24.15 -8.61 -22.42
C ALA A 1085 23.57 -9.97 -22.87
N TRP A 1086 23.07 -10.73 -21.89
CA TRP A 1086 22.86 -12.18 -21.95
C TRP A 1086 21.58 -12.63 -22.67
N VAL A 1087 20.66 -11.70 -22.93
CA VAL A 1087 19.33 -12.00 -23.47
C VAL A 1087 18.81 -10.89 -24.38
N GLN A 1088 18.20 -11.28 -25.48
CA GLN A 1088 17.49 -10.42 -26.43
C GLN A 1088 16.24 -11.11 -26.96
N THR A 1089 15.28 -10.35 -27.49
CA THR A 1089 14.04 -10.88 -28.07
C THR A 1089 13.66 -10.21 -29.38
N GLU A 1090 13.14 -10.99 -30.31
CA GLU A 1090 12.45 -10.49 -31.51
C GLU A 1090 10.93 -10.45 -31.25
N VAL A 1091 10.31 -9.28 -31.39
CA VAL A 1091 8.86 -9.15 -31.39
C VAL A 1091 8.34 -9.41 -32.81
N ARG A 1092 7.57 -10.49 -32.97
CA ARG A 1092 7.16 -11.04 -34.27
C ARG A 1092 5.65 -10.88 -34.46
N PRO A 1093 5.18 -9.80 -35.10
CA PRO A 1093 3.76 -9.62 -35.41
C PRO A 1093 3.28 -10.63 -36.45
N HIS A 1094 1.99 -10.94 -36.44
CA HIS A 1094 1.31 -11.53 -37.60
C HIS A 1094 1.31 -10.52 -38.75
N VAL A 1095 2.04 -10.83 -39.82
CA VAL A 1095 2.12 -10.02 -41.04
C VAL A 1095 1.25 -10.65 -42.12
N ASP A 1096 0.20 -9.95 -42.56
CA ASP A 1096 -0.65 -10.35 -43.69
C ASP A 1096 -0.11 -9.77 -45.00
N ALA A 1097 0.34 -8.51 -44.95
CA ALA A 1097 1.11 -7.85 -46.00
C ALA A 1097 2.19 -6.93 -45.40
N LEU A 1098 3.24 -6.63 -46.18
CA LEU A 1098 4.34 -5.75 -45.81
C LEU A 1098 4.71 -4.91 -47.05
N ALA A 1099 4.95 -3.62 -46.86
CA ALA A 1099 5.28 -2.68 -47.94
C ALA A 1099 6.36 -1.69 -47.50
N VAL A 1100 7.23 -1.29 -48.44
CA VAL A 1100 8.22 -0.22 -48.25
C VAL A 1100 7.79 1.03 -49.01
N GLU A 1101 7.55 2.11 -48.27
CA GLU A 1101 7.31 3.45 -48.82
C GLU A 1101 8.64 4.19 -48.94
N ALA A 1102 9.18 4.23 -50.15
CA ALA A 1102 10.40 4.97 -50.49
C ALA A 1102 10.14 5.91 -51.68
N PRO A 1103 10.82 7.07 -51.75
CA PRO A 1103 10.75 7.94 -52.93
C PRO A 1103 11.39 7.25 -54.14
N ALA A 1104 10.78 7.35 -55.33
CA ALA A 1104 11.35 6.77 -56.54
C ALA A 1104 12.73 7.37 -56.93
N GLN A 1105 13.00 8.61 -56.51
CA GLN A 1105 14.23 9.35 -56.83
C GLN A 1105 14.71 10.22 -55.67
N VAL A 1106 16.02 10.23 -55.41
CA VAL A 1106 16.70 11.12 -54.44
C VAL A 1106 17.95 11.72 -55.10
N ARG A 1107 18.29 12.99 -54.86
CA ARG A 1107 19.50 13.62 -55.41
C ARG A 1107 20.70 13.44 -54.48
N ALA A 1108 21.87 13.17 -55.04
CA ALA A 1108 23.13 13.18 -54.30
C ALA A 1108 23.36 14.52 -53.58
N GLY A 1109 23.61 14.47 -52.27
CA GLY A 1109 23.66 15.63 -51.38
C GLY A 1109 22.32 16.00 -50.72
N ALA A 1110 21.30 15.13 -50.81
CA ALA A 1110 20.02 15.27 -50.12
C ALA A 1110 19.62 13.97 -49.41
N SER A 1111 18.69 14.10 -48.46
CA SER A 1111 18.11 12.99 -47.71
C SER A 1111 16.58 12.96 -47.90
N ALA A 1112 15.96 11.80 -47.68
CA ALA A 1112 14.53 11.57 -47.73
C ALA A 1112 14.10 10.49 -46.74
N THR A 1113 12.85 10.53 -46.29
CA THR A 1113 12.28 9.50 -45.42
C THR A 1113 11.92 8.25 -46.21
N VAL A 1114 12.20 7.08 -45.63
CA VAL A 1114 11.68 5.77 -46.04
C VAL A 1114 10.93 5.17 -44.86
N LYS A 1115 9.83 4.46 -45.11
CA LYS A 1115 9.06 3.76 -44.09
C LYS A 1115 8.78 2.32 -44.52
N ALA A 1116 8.59 1.44 -43.54
CA ALA A 1116 7.92 0.16 -43.76
C ALA A 1116 6.56 0.19 -43.07
N ASN A 1117 5.52 -0.29 -43.75
CA ASN A 1117 4.16 -0.43 -43.22
C ASN A 1117 3.74 -1.89 -43.34
N LEU A 1118 3.15 -2.43 -42.28
CA LEU A 1118 2.62 -3.80 -42.23
C LEU A 1118 1.10 -3.78 -42.09
N THR A 1119 0.44 -4.75 -42.70
CA THR A 1119 -1.01 -4.96 -42.60
C THR A 1119 -1.30 -6.22 -41.80
N GLN A 1120 -2.27 -6.13 -40.90
CA GLN A 1120 -2.74 -7.19 -40.03
C GLN A 1120 -4.25 -7.02 -39.78
N HIS A 1121 -5.05 -8.04 -40.12
CA HIS A 1121 -6.51 -8.03 -39.93
C HIS A 1121 -7.19 -6.76 -40.50
N GLY A 1122 -6.73 -6.30 -41.67
CA GLY A 1122 -7.20 -5.09 -42.36
C GLY A 1122 -6.67 -3.76 -41.79
N ARG A 1123 -6.07 -3.76 -40.60
CA ARG A 1123 -5.37 -2.60 -40.03
C ARG A 1123 -3.99 -2.47 -40.67
N THR A 1124 -3.56 -1.25 -41.00
CA THR A 1124 -2.19 -0.99 -41.51
C THR A 1124 -1.49 0.02 -40.62
N PHE A 1125 -0.26 -0.27 -40.22
CA PHE A 1125 0.54 0.55 -39.31
C PHE A 1125 2.05 0.41 -39.58
N PRO A 1126 2.90 1.32 -39.08
CA PRO A 1126 4.34 1.23 -39.29
C PRO A 1126 4.95 -0.04 -38.72
N ALA A 1127 5.85 -0.67 -39.47
CA ALA A 1127 6.79 -1.64 -38.92
C ALA A 1127 7.90 -0.86 -38.19
N ALA A 1128 7.67 -0.58 -36.92
CA ALA A 1128 8.55 0.16 -36.02
C ALA A 1128 8.43 -0.39 -34.60
N TYR A 1129 9.35 -0.02 -33.71
CA TYR A 1129 9.35 -0.45 -32.30
C TYR A 1129 7.94 -0.30 -31.68
N PRO A 1130 7.40 -1.32 -30.99
CA PRO A 1130 8.10 -2.52 -30.51
C PRO A 1130 8.26 -3.67 -31.53
N VAL A 1131 7.82 -3.55 -32.78
CA VAL A 1131 8.09 -4.58 -33.82
C VAL A 1131 9.59 -4.72 -34.07
N SER A 1132 10.09 -5.96 -34.11
CA SER A 1132 11.44 -6.25 -34.58
C SER A 1132 11.47 -6.33 -36.11
N ASP A 1133 12.28 -5.46 -36.70
CA ASP A 1133 12.54 -5.39 -38.13
C ASP A 1133 14.01 -5.74 -38.44
N ARG A 1134 14.28 -6.08 -39.71
CA ARG A 1134 15.64 -6.23 -40.23
C ARG A 1134 15.72 -5.59 -41.61
N TRP A 1135 16.49 -4.52 -41.73
CA TRP A 1135 16.77 -3.87 -43.01
C TRP A 1135 18.04 -4.41 -43.64
N SER A 1136 18.06 -4.36 -44.96
CA SER A 1136 19.14 -4.82 -45.81
C SER A 1136 19.08 -4.04 -47.13
N GLY A 1137 20.14 -4.13 -47.93
CA GLY A 1137 20.21 -3.38 -49.18
C GLY A 1137 21.11 -4.00 -50.23
N SER A 1138 21.10 -3.40 -51.41
CA SER A 1138 22.08 -3.69 -52.46
C SER A 1138 23.50 -3.33 -51.97
N ALA A 1139 24.54 -4.00 -52.51
CA ALA A 1139 25.94 -3.90 -52.08
C ALA A 1139 26.66 -2.54 -52.38
N ASN A 1140 25.89 -1.46 -52.42
CA ASN A 1140 26.29 -0.07 -52.61
C ASN A 1140 25.45 0.89 -51.72
N LEU A 1141 24.74 0.33 -50.74
CA LEU A 1141 23.91 1.02 -49.76
C LEU A 1141 24.35 0.57 -48.36
N TRP A 1142 24.84 1.52 -47.56
CA TRP A 1142 25.05 1.30 -46.14
C TRP A 1142 23.72 1.25 -45.38
N ILE A 1143 23.60 0.33 -44.41
CA ILE A 1143 22.44 0.25 -43.50
C ILE A 1143 22.95 0.51 -42.08
N GLY A 1144 22.60 1.66 -41.51
CA GLY A 1144 23.13 2.16 -40.24
C GLY A 1144 23.44 3.66 -40.29
N GLU A 1145 24.20 4.16 -39.31
CA GLU A 1145 24.51 5.59 -39.23
C GLU A 1145 25.28 6.06 -40.48
N PRO A 1146 24.92 7.21 -41.10
CA PRO A 1146 25.51 7.64 -42.37
C PRO A 1146 27.01 7.99 -42.34
N GLY A 1147 27.63 8.00 -41.14
CA GLY A 1147 29.06 8.25 -40.93
C GLY A 1147 29.96 7.02 -41.15
N ASP A 1148 29.46 5.82 -40.87
CA ASP A 1148 30.27 4.57 -40.86
C ASP A 1148 30.39 3.87 -42.23
N ARG A 1149 29.65 4.39 -43.21
CA ARG A 1149 29.62 3.88 -44.59
C ARG A 1149 31.00 3.80 -45.26
N GLU A 1150 31.13 2.90 -46.22
CA GLU A 1150 32.35 2.79 -47.02
C GLU A 1150 32.45 3.87 -48.12
N THR A 1151 33.63 3.95 -48.74
CA THR A 1151 33.82 4.66 -50.03
C THR A 1151 33.19 3.92 -51.21
N SER A 1152 32.71 2.70 -50.99
CA SER A 1152 31.89 1.85 -51.87
C SER A 1152 30.47 2.41 -52.01
N ASP A 1153 29.90 2.96 -50.94
CA ASP A 1153 28.48 3.26 -50.84
C ASP A 1153 28.04 4.54 -51.58
N ILE A 1154 26.94 4.45 -52.32
CA ILE A 1154 26.33 5.59 -53.03
C ILE A 1154 25.21 6.24 -52.23
N ALA A 1155 24.71 5.58 -51.19
CA ALA A 1155 23.80 6.10 -50.17
C ALA A 1155 24.03 5.41 -48.82
N ALA A 1156 23.46 5.97 -47.76
CA ALA A 1156 23.26 5.30 -46.47
C ALA A 1156 21.79 5.43 -46.07
N PHE A 1157 21.19 4.36 -45.54
CA PHE A 1157 19.89 4.37 -44.91
C PHE A 1157 20.03 4.05 -43.42
N ASP A 1158 19.51 4.92 -42.58
CA ASP A 1158 19.42 4.69 -41.14
C ASP A 1158 18.01 4.20 -40.75
N PRO A 1159 17.86 2.94 -40.30
CA PRO A 1159 16.59 2.42 -39.78
C PRO A 1159 16.15 3.05 -38.45
N ALA A 1160 17.05 3.69 -37.69
CA ALA A 1160 16.70 4.30 -36.41
C ALA A 1160 15.81 5.53 -36.59
N THR A 1161 16.11 6.38 -37.57
CA THR A 1161 15.32 7.58 -37.95
C THR A 1161 14.47 7.40 -39.21
N GLY A 1162 14.66 6.32 -39.98
CA GLY A 1162 14.02 6.14 -41.29
C GLY A 1162 14.60 7.05 -42.38
N THR A 1163 15.86 7.49 -42.26
CA THR A 1163 16.47 8.48 -43.15
C THR A 1163 17.38 7.85 -44.20
N LEU A 1164 17.00 7.95 -45.47
CA LEU A 1164 17.86 7.64 -46.62
C LEU A 1164 18.62 8.89 -47.05
N THR A 1165 19.96 8.86 -47.01
CA THR A 1165 20.86 9.94 -47.45
C THR A 1165 21.65 9.52 -48.68
N ALA A 1166 21.54 10.28 -49.78
CA ALA A 1166 22.20 9.97 -51.05
C ALA A 1166 23.52 10.73 -51.21
N TYR A 1167 24.59 10.03 -51.63
CA TYR A 1167 25.93 10.59 -51.80
C TYR A 1167 26.40 10.64 -53.26
N ARG A 1168 26.02 9.67 -54.08
CA ARG A 1168 26.38 9.57 -55.51
C ARG A 1168 25.20 9.07 -56.35
N ALA A 1169 25.28 9.27 -57.66
CA ALA A 1169 24.27 8.78 -58.59
C ALA A 1169 24.38 7.26 -58.80
N GLY A 1170 23.26 6.62 -59.12
CA GLY A 1170 23.15 5.17 -59.35
C GLY A 1170 21.77 4.65 -58.98
N THR A 1171 21.67 3.37 -58.61
CA THR A 1171 20.43 2.75 -58.13
C THR A 1171 20.74 1.92 -56.89
N ILE A 1172 19.84 1.94 -55.92
CA ILE A 1172 19.88 1.11 -54.72
C ILE A 1172 18.57 0.33 -54.58
N THR A 1173 18.64 -0.82 -53.90
CA THR A 1173 17.46 -1.53 -53.38
C THR A 1173 17.50 -1.48 -51.86
N LEU A 1174 16.35 -1.21 -51.25
CA LEU A 1174 16.06 -1.30 -49.83
C LEU A 1174 15.14 -2.49 -49.60
N THR A 1175 15.51 -3.40 -48.69
CA THR A 1175 14.75 -4.61 -48.38
C THR A 1175 14.56 -4.72 -46.88
N VAL A 1176 13.30 -4.72 -46.42
CA VAL A 1176 12.93 -4.93 -45.01
C VAL A 1176 12.37 -6.34 -44.83
N ALA A 1177 12.70 -6.96 -43.70
CA ALA A 1177 12.11 -8.20 -43.23
C ALA A 1177 11.41 -8.00 -41.87
N VAL A 1178 10.21 -8.57 -41.72
CA VAL A 1178 9.43 -8.61 -40.46
C VAL A 1178 8.82 -10.00 -40.35
N ASN A 1179 9.10 -10.73 -39.26
CA ASN A 1179 8.63 -12.10 -39.01
C ASN A 1179 8.70 -13.02 -40.26
N GLY A 1180 9.85 -13.03 -40.94
CA GLY A 1180 10.10 -13.85 -42.13
C GLY A 1180 9.39 -13.41 -43.43
N ARG A 1181 8.58 -12.35 -43.42
CA ARG A 1181 8.05 -11.69 -44.62
C ARG A 1181 9.00 -10.58 -45.06
N THR A 1182 9.23 -10.45 -46.36
CA THR A 1182 10.09 -9.40 -46.94
C THR A 1182 9.31 -8.47 -47.87
N ALA A 1183 9.74 -7.21 -47.94
CA ALA A 1183 9.27 -6.23 -48.90
C ALA A 1183 10.44 -5.36 -49.38
N GLU A 1184 10.41 -4.94 -50.65
CA GLU A 1184 11.52 -4.23 -51.30
C GLU A 1184 11.06 -2.94 -51.99
N ALA A 1185 11.95 -1.94 -52.03
CA ALA A 1185 11.79 -0.75 -52.85
C ALA A 1185 13.11 -0.40 -53.57
N THR A 1186 13.02 -0.04 -54.85
CA THR A 1186 14.16 0.43 -55.64
C THR A 1186 14.16 1.95 -55.73
N VAL A 1187 15.27 2.60 -55.37
CA VAL A 1187 15.42 4.07 -55.41
C VAL A 1187 16.51 4.45 -56.42
N THR A 1188 16.19 5.37 -57.32
CA THR A 1188 17.16 5.92 -58.27
C THR A 1188 17.85 7.15 -57.69
N LEU A 1189 19.15 7.07 -57.49
CA LEU A 1189 19.95 8.19 -57.01
C LEU A 1189 20.39 9.04 -58.20
N LEU A 1190 19.95 10.29 -58.22
CA LEU A 1190 20.27 11.26 -59.25
C LEU A 1190 21.59 12.00 -58.94
N PRO A 1191 22.31 12.50 -59.96
CA PRO A 1191 23.43 13.41 -59.75
C PRO A 1191 23.04 14.62 -58.90
N ARG A 1192 24.03 15.19 -58.19
CA ARG A 1192 23.90 16.51 -57.57
C ARG A 1192 23.61 17.52 -58.68
N ALA A 1193 22.72 18.47 -58.42
CA ALA A 1193 22.43 19.52 -59.40
C ALA A 1193 23.71 20.29 -59.76
N ALA A 1194 23.92 20.54 -61.05
CA ALA A 1194 24.94 21.49 -61.49
C ALA A 1194 24.53 22.89 -61.02
N GLY A 1195 25.46 23.59 -60.38
CA GLY A 1195 25.32 25.00 -59.96
C GLY A 1195 26.04 25.92 -60.94
#